data_AF-A0A8K0I1X1-F1
#
_entry.id   AF-A0A8K0I1X1-F1
#
_cell.length_a   1.000
_cell.length_b   1.000
_cell.length_c   1.000
_cell.angle_alpha   90.00
_cell.angle_beta   90.00
_cell.angle_gamma   90.00
#
_symmetry.space_group_name_H-M   'P 1'
#
loop_
_entity.id
_entity.type
_entity.pdbx_description
1 polymer ?
#
loop_
_entity_poly.entity_id
_entity_poly.type
_entity_poly.pdbx_seq_one_letter_code
_entity_poly.pdbx_strand_id
1 'polypeptide(L)'
;MEEDGGVANGGNAHDLQSILSGEGRDFLVRNNGDQVKVRNLDGKVTGLYFSASWCGPCHRFTPKLVEAYNEISSRVGDFEVIFISSDEDEESFNNYFSEMPWLAIPFSDSETRGRLNEVFDVSGIPHLVILDKSGKVLTDEAVQVVRDYGSAGYPFTPERIGKMKEEEKAAKNNQTLRSVLVSSSRDFVISNSGNKVPVTELEGKIVGLYFSLSSFGPCNEFSRVLADMCRKLKEKGESFEVVLVSLDDDESSFEQSFASMPWLAIPVKDKSSEKLARYFELETIPTLVVIGSDGKTLNANAAELVEEYGVEAYPFSPEKVEELAEMEKAKMEAQTLELLLVSGERDYVIGKGNVKVPISELVGKNILLYFSAQWCPPCRAFLPKLIEAYHKIKEKDSAFEVIFVSSDQDQSSFDDFFSGMPWLALPFGDERKKSLSRTFKIYGIPSLVAIGPTGKTITKEARGLVMDHGADAYPFTEERIKELEAEIEEMAKGWPEKVKHELHEEHELVKTRRRGYFCDRCEEEGKGWSFYCMECDFDLHPKCALEEDKNMEDVDVGGLPEGNIMEGNALDDLIERLLEGKKNKGSGKKIQLSEAEIRNVCVTAKEVFLRQPVFLELEAPVNVCGDIHGQFSDLLRLFEYGGFPPQSNYLFLGDYVDRGKQSIETICLLLSYKIKYPDNFFLLRGNHECASINRIYGFYDECKRRFSVRLWKLFTDCFNCLPVAALIDDKIFCMHGGLSPELQHLDQIRQIERPVDVPDQGLLCDLLWSDPDREIRGWGENDRGVSYTFGADKVSEFLRKHDLDLICRAHQVCMPNQHFIEH
;
A
#
# COMPACT_ATOMS: atom_id res chain seq x y z
N MET A 1 25.20 36.79 -9.24
CA MET A 1 26.33 36.07 -8.64
C MET A 1 25.93 34.62 -8.69
N GLU A 2 26.56 33.95 -9.65
CA GLU A 2 26.64 32.50 -9.94
C GLU A 2 25.35 31.67 -9.94
N GLU A 3 24.85 31.50 -11.17
CA GLU A 3 24.10 30.33 -11.65
C GLU A 3 25.01 29.10 -11.62
N ASP A 4 24.49 27.97 -11.15
CA ASP A 4 25.06 26.63 -11.34
C ASP A 4 23.91 25.81 -11.97
N GLY A 5 23.91 25.37 -13.23
CA GLY A 5 25.01 24.86 -14.02
C GLY A 5 24.71 23.39 -14.36
N GLY A 6 23.55 23.11 -14.96
CA GLY A 6 23.11 21.74 -15.29
C GLY A 6 24.11 21.02 -16.18
N VAL A 7 24.67 19.92 -15.69
CA VAL A 7 25.66 19.10 -16.40
C VAL A 7 24.93 18.30 -17.49
N ALA A 8 25.15 18.68 -18.74
CA ALA A 8 24.83 17.87 -19.91
C ALA A 8 25.73 16.61 -19.90
N ASN A 9 25.14 15.42 -19.77
CA ASN A 9 25.84 14.16 -19.98
C ASN A 9 26.20 14.05 -21.48
N GLY A 10 27.49 14.16 -21.80
CA GLY A 10 28.04 13.86 -23.12
C GLY A 10 28.00 12.36 -23.38
N GLY A 11 26.91 11.86 -23.97
CA GLY A 11 26.83 10.49 -24.47
C GLY A 11 27.63 10.31 -25.76
N ASN A 12 28.48 9.28 -25.81
CA ASN A 12 29.17 8.87 -27.03
C ASN A 12 28.15 8.54 -28.13
N ALA A 13 28.40 8.99 -29.35
CA ALA A 13 27.57 8.65 -30.50
C ALA A 13 27.67 7.14 -30.81
N HIS A 14 26.54 6.45 -30.88
CA HIS A 14 26.52 5.03 -31.21
C HIS A 14 26.61 4.84 -32.73
N ASP A 15 27.54 4.03 -33.19
CA ASP A 15 27.54 3.60 -34.59
C ASP A 15 26.37 2.63 -34.82
N LEU A 16 25.31 3.10 -35.49
CA LEU A 16 24.12 2.31 -35.83
C LEU A 16 24.50 1.01 -36.55
N GLN A 17 25.54 1.05 -37.40
CA GLN A 17 25.99 -0.13 -38.12
C GLN A 17 26.59 -1.16 -37.15
N SER A 18 27.41 -0.73 -36.20
CA SER A 18 27.97 -1.61 -35.18
C SER A 18 26.92 -2.14 -34.21
N ILE A 19 25.96 -1.31 -33.76
CA ILE A 19 25.02 -1.73 -32.70
C ILE A 19 23.86 -2.57 -33.23
N LEU A 20 23.47 -2.40 -34.50
CA LEU A 20 22.37 -3.16 -35.09
C LEU A 20 22.86 -4.39 -35.86
N SER A 21 24.17 -4.55 -36.11
CA SER A 21 24.79 -5.74 -36.73
C SER A 21 25.12 -6.83 -35.68
N GLY A 22 25.30 -8.07 -36.12
CA GLY A 22 25.64 -9.24 -35.29
C GLY A 22 26.74 -10.07 -35.96
N GLU A 23 27.20 -11.14 -35.30
CA GLU A 23 28.31 -11.95 -35.82
C GLU A 23 27.94 -12.58 -37.18
N GLY A 24 28.45 -12.00 -38.28
CA GLY A 24 28.15 -12.42 -39.65
C GLY A 24 26.83 -11.91 -40.24
N ARG A 25 26.13 -10.97 -39.58
CA ARG A 25 24.79 -10.50 -39.99
C ARG A 25 24.71 -8.96 -40.02
N ASP A 26 24.36 -8.41 -41.18
CA ASP A 26 24.35 -6.97 -41.49
C ASP A 26 22.99 -6.46 -42.01
N PHE A 27 21.91 -7.19 -41.69
CA PHE A 27 20.55 -6.88 -42.12
C PHE A 27 19.54 -6.89 -40.95
N LEU A 28 18.40 -6.23 -41.19
CA LEU A 28 17.17 -6.23 -40.41
C LEU A 28 16.05 -6.87 -41.25
N VAL A 29 14.94 -7.23 -40.63
CA VAL A 29 13.79 -7.85 -41.32
C VAL A 29 12.57 -6.95 -41.31
N ARG A 30 11.80 -7.00 -42.40
CA ARG A 30 10.43 -6.47 -42.46
C ARG A 30 9.43 -7.54 -42.02
N ASN A 31 8.22 -7.12 -41.69
CA ASN A 31 7.11 -8.01 -41.34
C ASN A 31 6.68 -8.97 -42.48
N ASN A 32 7.13 -8.73 -43.71
CA ASN A 32 6.95 -9.63 -44.86
C ASN A 32 8.14 -10.58 -45.11
N GLY A 33 9.18 -10.54 -44.26
CA GLY A 33 10.39 -11.35 -44.36
C GLY A 33 11.52 -10.74 -45.21
N ASP A 34 11.32 -9.59 -45.85
CA ASP A 34 12.36 -8.94 -46.65
C ASP A 34 13.52 -8.46 -45.77
N GLN A 35 14.75 -8.68 -46.25
CA GLN A 35 15.97 -8.26 -45.58
C GLN A 35 16.40 -6.86 -46.03
N VAL A 36 16.68 -5.98 -45.06
CA VAL A 36 17.14 -4.60 -45.27
C VAL A 36 18.51 -4.42 -44.65
N LYS A 37 19.50 -3.99 -45.44
CA LYS A 37 20.86 -3.75 -44.93
C LYS A 37 20.88 -2.62 -43.89
N VAL A 38 21.62 -2.82 -42.79
CA VAL A 38 21.69 -1.85 -41.67
C VAL A 38 22.16 -0.46 -42.12
N ARG A 39 23.13 -0.38 -43.04
CA ARG A 39 23.59 0.89 -43.65
C ARG A 39 22.50 1.75 -44.31
N ASN A 40 21.32 1.18 -44.59
CA ASN A 40 20.20 1.95 -45.13
C ASN A 40 19.54 2.87 -44.09
N LEU A 41 19.99 2.79 -42.83
CA LEU A 41 19.58 3.67 -41.74
C LEU A 41 20.46 4.92 -41.62
N ASP A 42 21.57 4.99 -42.35
CA ASP A 42 22.51 6.12 -42.30
C ASP A 42 21.77 7.44 -42.59
N GLY A 43 21.86 8.39 -41.65
CA GLY A 43 21.22 9.70 -41.78
C GLY A 43 19.75 9.76 -41.38
N LYS A 44 19.18 8.68 -40.81
CA LYS A 44 17.84 8.67 -40.23
C LYS A 44 17.86 8.85 -38.70
N VAL A 45 16.83 9.50 -38.18
CA VAL A 45 16.43 9.40 -36.77
C VAL A 45 15.87 7.99 -36.55
N THR A 46 16.41 7.27 -35.57
CA THR A 46 16.10 5.84 -35.37
C THR A 46 15.47 5.62 -34.01
N GLY A 47 14.27 5.03 -33.97
CA GLY A 47 13.61 4.61 -32.75
C GLY A 47 13.86 3.13 -32.45
N LEU A 48 14.45 2.79 -31.32
CA LEU A 48 14.60 1.41 -30.86
C LEU A 48 13.43 1.07 -29.94
N TYR A 49 12.49 0.27 -30.45
CA TYR A 49 11.25 -0.08 -29.78
C TYR A 49 11.33 -1.48 -29.17
N PHE A 50 11.41 -1.55 -27.85
CA PHE A 50 11.44 -2.78 -27.08
C PHE A 50 10.02 -3.13 -26.62
N SER A 51 9.56 -4.31 -27.00
CA SER A 51 8.17 -4.71 -26.79
C SER A 51 7.99 -6.23 -26.95
N ALA A 52 6.84 -6.76 -26.51
CA ALA A 52 6.51 -8.18 -26.62
C ALA A 52 5.01 -8.43 -26.75
N SER A 53 4.67 -9.56 -27.34
CA SER A 53 3.29 -10.02 -27.57
C SER A 53 2.54 -10.36 -26.27
N TRP A 54 3.24 -10.74 -25.20
CA TRP A 54 2.64 -11.07 -23.91
C TRP A 54 2.39 -9.83 -23.03
N CYS A 55 2.87 -8.66 -23.45
CA CYS A 55 2.86 -7.43 -22.65
C CYS A 55 1.58 -6.61 -22.88
N GLY A 56 0.67 -6.63 -21.92
CA GLY A 56 -0.57 -5.84 -21.94
C GLY A 56 -0.36 -4.33 -22.15
N PRO A 57 0.56 -3.66 -21.42
CA PRO A 57 0.91 -2.26 -21.69
C PRO A 57 1.43 -1.99 -23.11
N CYS A 58 2.15 -2.94 -23.69
CA CYS A 58 2.69 -2.85 -25.05
C CYS A 58 1.57 -2.91 -26.10
N HIS A 59 0.59 -3.79 -25.92
CA HIS A 59 -0.63 -3.81 -26.75
C HIS A 59 -1.40 -2.49 -26.72
N ARG A 60 -1.38 -1.77 -25.59
CA ARG A 60 -1.99 -0.43 -25.50
C ARG A 60 -1.16 0.65 -26.20
N PHE A 61 0.17 0.52 -26.22
CA PHE A 61 1.07 1.54 -26.75
C PHE A 61 1.36 1.38 -28.25
N THR A 62 1.55 0.16 -28.75
CA THR A 62 1.91 -0.10 -30.16
C THR A 62 0.99 0.62 -31.16
N PRO A 63 -0.36 0.61 -31.00
CA PRO A 63 -1.23 1.36 -31.91
C PRO A 63 -0.96 2.87 -31.93
N LYS A 64 -0.62 3.47 -30.77
CA LYS A 64 -0.27 4.90 -30.65
C LYS A 64 1.06 5.20 -31.37
N LEU A 65 2.04 4.31 -31.25
CA LEU A 65 3.31 4.43 -31.97
C LEU A 65 3.15 4.25 -33.49
N VAL A 66 2.30 3.31 -33.93
CA VAL A 66 1.96 3.12 -35.35
C VAL A 66 1.31 4.39 -35.93
N GLU A 67 0.37 5.01 -35.22
CA GLU A 67 -0.25 6.29 -35.62
C GLU A 67 0.83 7.38 -35.78
N ALA A 68 1.68 7.58 -34.77
CA ALA A 68 2.75 8.57 -34.82
C ALA A 68 3.76 8.31 -35.94
N TYR A 69 4.19 7.05 -36.11
CA TYR A 69 5.14 6.63 -37.13
C TYR A 69 4.63 6.89 -38.54
N ASN A 70 3.38 6.52 -38.83
CA ASN A 70 2.77 6.75 -40.14
C ASN A 70 2.63 8.24 -40.45
N GLU A 71 2.23 9.05 -39.47
CA GLU A 71 2.16 10.51 -39.63
C GLU A 71 3.53 11.13 -39.90
N ILE A 72 4.56 10.76 -39.13
CA ILE A 72 5.92 11.27 -39.33
C ILE A 72 6.42 10.84 -40.70
N SER A 73 6.31 9.56 -41.05
CA SER A 73 6.77 9.00 -42.33
C SER A 73 6.10 9.66 -43.55
N SER A 74 4.85 10.10 -43.41
CA SER A 74 4.13 10.82 -44.47
C SER A 74 4.63 12.25 -44.70
N ARG A 75 5.25 12.87 -43.67
CA ARG A 75 5.75 14.25 -43.70
C ARG A 75 7.25 14.31 -43.97
N VAL A 76 8.00 13.36 -43.43
CA VAL A 76 9.47 13.30 -43.43
C VAL A 76 9.91 11.84 -43.54
N GLY A 77 10.79 11.54 -44.50
CA GLY A 77 11.25 10.18 -44.80
C GLY A 77 12.50 9.73 -44.03
N ASP A 78 12.87 10.45 -42.97
CA ASP A 78 14.11 10.24 -42.21
C ASP A 78 13.87 9.71 -40.79
N PHE A 79 12.70 9.13 -40.51
CA PHE A 79 12.41 8.42 -39.26
C PHE A 79 12.21 6.93 -39.54
N GLU A 80 12.85 6.05 -38.76
CA GLU A 80 12.68 4.60 -38.85
C GLU A 80 12.58 4.01 -37.45
N VAL A 81 11.72 3.01 -37.25
CA VAL A 81 11.63 2.26 -35.99
C VAL A 81 12.23 0.87 -36.19
N ILE A 82 12.98 0.40 -35.20
CA ILE A 82 13.50 -0.95 -35.12
C ILE A 82 12.81 -1.63 -33.95
N PHE A 83 12.09 -2.72 -34.20
CA PHE A 83 11.49 -3.56 -33.19
C PHE A 83 12.52 -4.52 -32.62
N ILE A 84 12.69 -4.48 -31.30
CA ILE A 84 13.47 -5.41 -30.51
C ILE A 84 12.48 -6.21 -29.68
N SER A 85 12.23 -7.46 -30.08
CA SER A 85 11.27 -8.32 -29.41
C SER A 85 11.84 -8.95 -28.14
N SER A 86 11.04 -8.96 -27.07
CA SER A 86 11.26 -9.76 -25.86
C SER A 86 10.38 -11.02 -25.82
N ASP A 87 9.86 -11.47 -26.96
CA ASP A 87 9.14 -12.74 -27.06
C ASP A 87 10.11 -13.92 -26.90
N GLU A 88 9.62 -15.02 -26.30
CA GLU A 88 10.40 -16.23 -26.04
C GLU A 88 10.35 -17.23 -27.20
N ASP A 89 9.40 -17.06 -28.13
CA ASP A 89 9.22 -17.93 -29.28
C ASP A 89 8.93 -17.16 -30.58
N GLU A 90 9.29 -17.79 -31.71
CA GLU A 90 9.22 -17.18 -33.05
C GLU A 90 7.77 -17.01 -33.54
N GLU A 91 6.83 -17.82 -33.06
CA GLU A 91 5.42 -17.71 -33.44
C GLU A 91 4.79 -16.45 -32.83
N SER A 92 4.99 -16.24 -31.54
CA SER A 92 4.60 -15.03 -30.79
C SER A 92 5.20 -13.77 -31.40
N PHE A 93 6.49 -13.80 -31.73
CA PHE A 93 7.17 -12.71 -32.46
C PHE A 93 6.49 -12.39 -33.79
N ASN A 94 6.30 -13.40 -34.65
CA ASN A 94 5.76 -13.20 -35.99
C ASN A 94 4.31 -12.69 -35.95
N ASN A 95 3.49 -13.25 -35.05
CA ASN A 95 2.10 -12.84 -34.88
C ASN A 95 2.03 -11.35 -34.50
N TYR A 96 2.82 -10.92 -33.52
CA TYR A 96 2.81 -9.54 -33.05
C TYR A 96 3.47 -8.55 -34.02
N PHE A 97 4.58 -8.95 -34.65
CA PHE A 97 5.29 -8.13 -35.63
C PHE A 97 4.52 -7.94 -36.94
N SER A 98 3.59 -8.85 -37.27
CA SER A 98 2.80 -8.78 -38.51
C SER A 98 2.03 -7.46 -38.68
N GLU A 99 1.63 -6.84 -37.57
CA GLU A 99 0.85 -5.59 -37.56
C GLU A 99 1.73 -4.32 -37.55
N MET A 100 3.05 -4.46 -37.45
CA MET A 100 3.98 -3.33 -37.31
C MET A 100 4.54 -2.87 -38.68
N PRO A 101 4.52 -1.56 -38.99
CA PRO A 101 4.94 -1.04 -40.30
C PRO A 101 6.47 -0.84 -40.47
N TRP A 102 7.26 -1.24 -39.47
CA TRP A 102 8.68 -0.91 -39.35
C TRP A 102 9.59 -2.16 -39.37
N LEU A 103 10.89 -1.98 -39.17
CA LEU A 103 11.89 -3.05 -39.23
C LEU A 103 12.03 -3.76 -37.88
N ALA A 104 12.62 -4.96 -37.84
CA ALA A 104 12.97 -5.65 -36.61
C ALA A 104 14.38 -6.26 -36.66
N ILE A 105 14.98 -6.44 -35.49
CA ILE A 105 16.08 -7.39 -35.34
C ILE A 105 15.49 -8.79 -35.56
N PRO A 106 16.09 -9.65 -36.42
CA PRO A 106 15.59 -11.01 -36.64
C PRO A 106 15.45 -11.77 -35.31
N PHE A 107 14.36 -12.53 -35.15
CA PHE A 107 14.13 -13.30 -33.92
C PHE A 107 15.28 -14.28 -33.61
N SER A 108 15.88 -14.86 -34.66
CA SER A 108 17.04 -15.75 -34.55
C SER A 108 18.30 -15.08 -34.00
N ASP A 109 18.37 -13.75 -33.97
CA ASP A 109 19.50 -12.98 -33.46
C ASP A 109 19.23 -12.52 -32.03
N SER A 110 19.15 -13.49 -31.11
CA SER A 110 18.97 -13.22 -29.68
C SER A 110 20.13 -12.44 -29.08
N GLU A 111 21.35 -12.63 -29.59
CA GLU A 111 22.55 -11.94 -29.11
C GLU A 111 22.45 -10.42 -29.31
N THR A 112 22.05 -9.96 -30.50
CA THR A 112 21.90 -8.51 -30.74
C THR A 112 20.70 -7.94 -30.00
N ARG A 113 19.60 -8.69 -29.85
CA ARG A 113 18.46 -8.26 -29.02
C ARG A 113 18.87 -8.09 -27.56
N GLY A 114 19.58 -9.06 -26.98
CA GLY A 114 20.12 -9.00 -25.62
C GLY A 114 21.10 -7.83 -25.45
N ARG A 115 22.07 -7.70 -26.36
CA ARG A 115 23.05 -6.59 -26.33
C ARG A 115 22.38 -5.22 -26.44
N LEU A 116 21.34 -5.07 -27.26
CA LEU A 116 20.61 -3.80 -27.34
C LEU A 116 19.82 -3.51 -26.05
N ASN A 117 19.28 -4.55 -25.40
CA ASN A 117 18.62 -4.41 -24.10
C ASN A 117 19.58 -3.86 -23.03
N GLU A 118 20.80 -4.40 -22.99
CA GLU A 118 21.88 -3.96 -22.10
C GLU A 118 22.40 -2.56 -22.44
N VAL A 119 22.69 -2.29 -23.73
CA VAL A 119 23.28 -1.00 -24.17
C VAL A 119 22.36 0.18 -23.85
N PHE A 120 21.05 -0.04 -23.86
CA PHE A 120 20.04 1.00 -23.63
C PHE A 120 19.33 0.89 -22.28
N ASP A 121 19.83 0.06 -21.36
CA ASP A 121 19.34 -0.04 -19.97
C ASP A 121 17.82 -0.25 -19.89
N VAL A 122 17.30 -1.16 -20.71
CA VAL A 122 15.85 -1.38 -20.84
C VAL A 122 15.35 -2.27 -19.70
N SER A 123 14.83 -1.64 -18.66
CA SER A 123 14.31 -2.32 -17.46
C SER A 123 12.85 -2.79 -17.62
N GLY A 124 12.05 -2.20 -18.50
CA GLY A 124 10.63 -2.56 -18.69
C GLY A 124 10.10 -2.22 -20.07
N ILE A 125 9.05 -2.94 -20.51
CA ILE A 125 8.40 -2.74 -21.81
C ILE A 125 6.94 -2.27 -21.65
N PRO A 126 6.41 -1.41 -22.54
CA PRO A 126 7.05 -0.89 -23.75
C PRO A 126 8.15 0.13 -23.43
N HIS A 127 9.27 0.09 -24.16
CA HIS A 127 10.36 1.06 -24.08
C HIS A 127 10.69 1.57 -25.49
N LEU A 128 11.01 2.86 -25.63
CA LEU A 128 11.32 3.48 -26.92
C LEU A 128 12.45 4.48 -26.76
N VAL A 129 13.63 4.16 -27.31
CA VAL A 129 14.78 5.07 -27.34
C VAL A 129 14.88 5.73 -28.70
N ILE A 130 15.01 7.05 -28.75
CA ILE A 130 15.21 7.79 -30.00
C ILE A 130 16.67 8.19 -30.14
N LEU A 131 17.27 7.80 -31.26
CA LEU A 131 18.62 8.17 -31.68
C LEU A 131 18.56 9.20 -32.81
N ASP A 132 19.42 10.21 -32.75
CA ASP A 132 19.61 11.15 -33.85
C ASP A 132 20.35 10.51 -35.04
N LYS A 133 20.57 11.31 -36.09
CA LYS A 133 21.25 10.89 -37.32
C LYS A 133 22.72 10.50 -37.14
N SER A 134 23.32 10.89 -36.02
CA SER A 134 24.69 10.52 -35.63
C SER A 134 24.71 9.32 -34.67
N GLY A 135 23.55 8.81 -34.27
CA GLY A 135 23.42 7.73 -33.30
C GLY A 135 23.54 8.19 -31.85
N LYS A 136 23.39 9.49 -31.57
CA LYS A 136 23.31 10.02 -30.20
C LYS A 136 21.87 9.88 -29.68
N VAL A 137 21.72 9.44 -28.43
CA VAL A 137 20.41 9.39 -27.76
C VAL A 137 19.83 10.80 -27.62
N LEU A 138 18.62 11.01 -28.17
CA LEU A 138 17.83 12.23 -28.02
C LEU A 138 16.92 12.17 -26.79
N THR A 139 16.28 11.02 -26.57
CA THR A 139 15.41 10.74 -25.43
C THR A 139 15.19 9.23 -25.30
N ASP A 140 15.13 8.76 -24.07
CA ASP A 140 14.73 7.42 -23.61
C ASP A 140 13.28 7.41 -23.08
N GLU A 141 12.73 8.56 -22.70
CA GLU A 141 11.32 8.76 -22.32
C GLU A 141 10.33 8.79 -23.51
N ALA A 142 10.71 8.31 -24.69
CA ALA A 142 9.92 8.55 -25.90
C ALA A 142 8.54 7.86 -25.88
N VAL A 143 8.36 6.82 -25.07
CA VAL A 143 7.03 6.23 -24.82
C VAL A 143 6.08 7.28 -24.25
N GLN A 144 6.51 8.03 -23.25
CA GLN A 144 5.70 9.07 -22.63
C GLN A 144 5.47 10.23 -23.59
N VAL A 145 6.52 10.65 -24.32
CA VAL A 145 6.40 11.70 -25.34
C VAL A 145 5.40 11.32 -26.44
N VAL A 146 5.41 10.08 -26.93
CA VAL A 146 4.45 9.60 -27.93
C VAL A 146 3.04 9.49 -27.33
N ARG A 147 2.89 9.06 -26.07
CA ARG A 147 1.59 9.05 -25.38
C ARG A 147 1.00 10.45 -25.25
N ASP A 148 1.82 11.44 -24.91
CA ASP A 148 1.39 12.81 -24.62
C ASP A 148 1.21 13.66 -25.86
N TYR A 149 2.14 13.52 -26.81
CA TYR A 149 2.30 14.45 -27.92
C TYR A 149 2.21 13.78 -29.30
N GLY A 150 2.20 12.45 -29.38
CA GLY A 150 2.13 11.71 -30.64
C GLY A 150 3.23 12.14 -31.63
N SER A 151 2.86 12.39 -32.88
CA SER A 151 3.79 12.85 -33.91
C SER A 151 4.36 14.25 -33.67
N ALA A 152 3.72 15.07 -32.82
CA ALA A 152 4.17 16.43 -32.55
C ALA A 152 5.47 16.49 -31.73
N GLY A 153 5.80 15.38 -31.05
CA GLY A 153 7.06 15.20 -30.33
C GLY A 153 8.28 15.16 -31.25
N TYR A 154 8.13 14.75 -32.52
CA TYR A 154 9.22 14.69 -33.49
C TYR A 154 9.89 16.07 -33.68
N PRO A 155 11.23 16.17 -33.74
CA PRO A 155 12.24 15.09 -33.82
C PRO A 155 12.66 14.49 -32.47
N PHE A 156 11.85 14.64 -31.42
CA PHE A 156 12.09 14.11 -30.07
C PHE A 156 13.34 14.68 -29.40
N THR A 157 13.77 15.88 -29.78
CA THR A 157 14.90 16.53 -29.11
C THR A 157 14.48 17.11 -27.76
N PRO A 158 15.40 17.21 -26.79
CA PRO A 158 15.12 17.84 -25.50
C PRO A 158 14.54 19.26 -25.63
N GLU A 159 15.01 20.06 -26.60
CA GLU A 159 14.49 21.41 -26.84
C GLU A 159 13.05 21.39 -27.36
N ARG A 160 12.70 20.41 -28.21
CA ARG A 160 11.34 20.26 -28.72
C ARG A 160 10.40 19.86 -27.59
N ILE A 161 10.78 18.86 -26.80
CA ILE A 161 9.99 18.37 -25.66
C ILE A 161 9.84 19.47 -24.60
N GLY A 162 10.93 20.17 -24.25
CA GLY A 162 10.90 21.30 -23.32
C GLY A 162 9.95 22.41 -23.77
N LYS A 163 10.00 22.77 -25.06
CA LYS A 163 9.07 23.74 -25.63
C LYS A 163 7.60 23.30 -25.51
N MET A 164 7.31 22.01 -25.69
CA MET A 164 5.93 21.49 -25.54
C MET A 164 5.45 21.55 -24.09
N LYS A 165 6.32 21.23 -23.12
CA LYS A 165 6.02 21.39 -21.68
C LYS A 165 5.76 22.85 -21.31
N GLU A 166 6.53 23.79 -21.85
CA GLU A 166 6.29 25.23 -21.67
C GLU A 166 4.98 25.70 -22.31
N GLU A 167 4.67 25.23 -23.53
CA GLU A 167 3.41 25.51 -24.22
C GLU A 167 2.20 25.00 -23.40
N GLU A 168 2.33 23.83 -22.78
CA GLU A 168 1.30 23.24 -21.91
C GLU A 168 1.11 24.03 -20.61
N LYS A 169 2.19 24.42 -19.95
CA LYS A 169 2.15 25.29 -18.75
C LYS A 169 1.52 26.65 -19.08
N ALA A 170 1.90 27.23 -20.22
CA ALA A 170 1.29 28.47 -20.70
C ALA A 170 -0.20 28.29 -21.02
N ALA A 171 -0.60 27.13 -21.56
CA ALA A 171 -2.00 26.79 -21.82
C ALA A 171 -2.81 26.60 -20.52
N LYS A 172 -2.23 26.01 -19.45
CA LYS A 172 -2.83 25.96 -18.11
C LYS A 172 -3.02 27.36 -17.52
N ASN A 173 -1.99 28.22 -17.59
CA ASN A 173 -2.09 29.59 -17.10
C ASN A 173 -3.14 30.42 -17.88
N ASN A 174 -3.24 30.21 -19.19
CA ASN A 174 -4.21 30.89 -20.06
C ASN A 174 -5.48 30.07 -20.29
N GLN A 175 -5.78 29.10 -19.41
CA GLN A 175 -6.95 28.23 -19.53
C GLN A 175 -8.24 29.04 -19.71
N THR A 176 -9.08 28.56 -20.63
CA THR A 176 -10.47 28.98 -20.84
C THR A 176 -11.33 27.73 -20.93
N LEU A 177 -12.65 27.87 -20.78
CA LEU A 177 -13.55 26.72 -20.96
C LEU A 177 -13.40 26.09 -22.36
N ARG A 178 -13.19 26.91 -23.40
CA ARG A 178 -12.95 26.41 -24.76
C ARG A 178 -11.64 25.64 -24.88
N SER A 179 -10.55 26.11 -24.27
CA SER A 179 -9.28 25.38 -24.37
C SER A 179 -9.33 24.00 -23.71
N VAL A 180 -10.25 23.82 -22.75
CA VAL A 180 -10.48 22.54 -22.08
C VAL A 180 -11.45 21.67 -22.89
N LEU A 181 -12.64 22.18 -23.25
CA LEU A 181 -13.71 21.37 -23.83
C LEU A 181 -13.74 21.32 -25.36
N VAL A 182 -13.02 22.19 -26.09
CA VAL A 182 -12.97 22.16 -27.57
C VAL A 182 -11.74 21.41 -28.04
N SER A 183 -11.92 20.50 -28.98
CA SER A 183 -10.85 19.80 -29.70
C SER A 183 -10.83 20.22 -31.18
N SER A 184 -9.81 19.80 -31.93
CA SER A 184 -9.75 20.03 -33.37
C SER A 184 -10.90 19.37 -34.15
N SER A 185 -11.53 18.34 -33.56
CA SER A 185 -12.62 17.57 -34.17
C SER A 185 -14.00 17.88 -33.58
N ARG A 186 -14.09 18.63 -32.48
CA ARG A 186 -15.34 18.84 -31.72
C ARG A 186 -15.38 20.17 -30.97
N ASP A 187 -16.46 20.90 -31.14
CA ASP A 187 -16.78 22.15 -30.42
C ASP A 187 -18.10 22.09 -29.62
N PHE A 188 -18.65 20.89 -29.43
CA PHE A 188 -19.91 20.62 -28.73
C PHE A 188 -19.78 19.51 -27.68
N VAL A 189 -20.64 19.49 -26.66
CA VAL A 189 -20.87 18.33 -25.78
C VAL A 189 -22.24 17.73 -26.10
N ILE A 190 -22.57 16.56 -25.55
CA ILE A 190 -23.87 15.90 -25.80
C ILE A 190 -24.77 15.92 -24.56
N SER A 191 -26.07 16.08 -24.77
CA SER A 191 -27.08 15.84 -23.73
C SER A 191 -27.39 14.35 -23.59
N ASN A 192 -28.06 13.96 -22.50
CA ASN A 192 -28.59 12.61 -22.28
C ASN A 192 -29.59 12.14 -23.36
N SER A 193 -30.15 13.06 -24.15
CA SER A 193 -30.99 12.79 -25.32
C SER A 193 -30.23 12.71 -26.64
N GLY A 194 -28.90 12.83 -26.61
CA GLY A 194 -28.02 12.78 -27.78
C GLY A 194 -27.95 14.09 -28.58
N ASN A 195 -28.56 15.18 -28.10
CA ASN A 195 -28.48 16.47 -28.78
C ASN A 195 -27.09 17.09 -28.59
N LYS A 196 -26.56 17.70 -29.65
CA LYS A 196 -25.29 18.44 -29.59
C LYS A 196 -25.53 19.83 -28.99
N VAL A 197 -24.77 20.16 -27.96
CA VAL A 197 -24.78 21.45 -27.26
C VAL A 197 -23.43 22.14 -27.50
N PRO A 198 -23.37 23.25 -28.24
CA PRO A 198 -22.13 24.01 -28.45
C PRO A 198 -21.46 24.41 -27.13
N VAL A 199 -20.14 24.29 -27.05
CA VAL A 199 -19.37 24.69 -25.85
C VAL A 199 -19.57 26.18 -25.52
N THR A 200 -19.88 27.01 -26.51
CA THR A 200 -20.23 28.43 -26.32
C THR A 200 -21.45 28.66 -25.42
N GLU A 201 -22.37 27.68 -25.34
CA GLU A 201 -23.54 27.77 -24.45
C GLU A 201 -23.19 27.52 -22.97
N LEU A 202 -21.97 27.04 -22.69
CA LEU A 202 -21.44 26.82 -21.36
C LEU A 202 -20.54 27.96 -20.89
N GLU A 203 -20.09 28.83 -21.79
CA GLU A 203 -19.24 29.98 -21.45
C GLU A 203 -19.96 30.95 -20.51
N GLY A 204 -19.26 31.43 -19.49
CA GLY A 204 -19.84 32.29 -18.45
C GLY A 204 -20.62 31.55 -17.36
N LYS A 205 -20.79 30.22 -17.47
CA LYS A 205 -21.36 29.38 -16.41
C LYS A 205 -20.26 28.73 -15.58
N ILE A 206 -20.58 28.28 -14.36
CA ILE A 206 -19.71 27.39 -13.60
C ILE A 206 -19.91 25.97 -14.13
N VAL A 207 -18.83 25.29 -14.51
CA VAL A 207 -18.87 23.97 -15.14
C VAL A 207 -18.09 22.96 -14.32
N GLY A 208 -18.76 21.92 -13.82
CA GLY A 208 -18.13 20.76 -13.19
C GLY A 208 -17.75 19.70 -14.23
N LEU A 209 -16.46 19.39 -14.37
CA LEU A 209 -15.98 18.24 -15.14
C LEU A 209 -15.96 17.02 -14.23
N TYR A 210 -16.91 16.11 -14.45
CA TYR A 210 -17.08 14.94 -13.62
C TYR A 210 -16.38 13.74 -14.24
N PHE A 211 -15.28 13.29 -13.64
CA PHE A 211 -14.53 12.12 -14.05
C PHE A 211 -15.05 10.89 -13.30
N SER A 212 -15.53 9.90 -14.06
CA SER A 212 -16.24 8.75 -13.52
C SER A 212 -15.94 7.48 -14.30
N LEU A 213 -15.96 6.36 -13.58
CA LEU A 213 -15.94 5.01 -14.12
C LEU A 213 -17.20 4.27 -13.66
N SER A 214 -18.05 3.83 -14.59
CA SER A 214 -19.36 3.25 -14.27
C SER A 214 -19.29 1.96 -13.45
N SER A 215 -18.21 1.20 -13.63
CA SER A 215 -17.94 -0.05 -12.91
C SER A 215 -17.46 0.18 -11.47
N PHE A 216 -17.14 1.41 -11.07
CA PHE A 216 -16.61 1.72 -9.75
C PHE A 216 -17.72 2.14 -8.77
N GLY A 217 -17.86 1.39 -7.68
CA GLY A 217 -18.90 1.59 -6.66
C GLY A 217 -19.01 3.02 -6.11
N PRO A 218 -17.90 3.64 -5.65
CA PRO A 218 -17.90 5.02 -5.17
C PRO A 218 -18.41 6.06 -6.18
N CYS A 219 -18.10 5.90 -7.47
CA CYS A 219 -18.64 6.78 -8.51
C CYS A 219 -20.17 6.71 -8.59
N ASN A 220 -20.77 5.53 -8.39
CA ASN A 220 -22.23 5.38 -8.40
C ASN A 220 -22.90 6.07 -7.20
N GLU A 221 -22.27 6.05 -6.04
CA GLU A 221 -22.76 6.75 -4.84
C GLU A 221 -22.68 8.26 -5.03
N PHE A 222 -21.51 8.75 -5.43
CA PHE A 222 -21.26 10.17 -5.69
C PHE A 222 -22.18 10.74 -6.77
N SER A 223 -22.41 9.99 -7.86
CA SER A 223 -23.32 10.40 -8.94
C SER A 223 -24.71 10.76 -8.44
N ARG A 224 -25.23 10.02 -7.45
CA ARG A 224 -26.56 10.29 -6.86
C ARG A 224 -26.57 11.60 -6.08
N VAL A 225 -25.51 11.87 -5.32
CA VAL A 225 -25.37 13.10 -4.54
C VAL A 225 -25.22 14.31 -5.47
N LEU A 226 -24.36 14.20 -6.49
CA LEU A 226 -24.15 15.26 -7.48
C LEU A 226 -25.43 15.57 -8.27
N ALA A 227 -26.18 14.55 -8.67
CA ALA A 227 -27.45 14.73 -9.39
C ALA A 227 -28.50 15.48 -8.55
N ASP A 228 -28.61 15.17 -7.26
CA ASP A 228 -29.50 15.87 -6.32
C ASP A 228 -29.09 17.34 -6.16
N MET A 229 -27.78 17.60 -6.01
CA MET A 229 -27.24 18.96 -5.94
C MET A 229 -27.56 19.76 -7.21
N CYS A 230 -27.31 19.18 -8.40
CA CYS A 230 -27.56 19.85 -9.69
C CYS A 230 -29.03 20.25 -9.83
N ARG A 231 -29.96 19.36 -9.46
CA ARG A 231 -31.40 19.67 -9.46
C ARG A 231 -31.73 20.84 -8.54
N LYS A 232 -31.24 20.83 -7.31
CA LYS A 232 -31.50 21.90 -6.33
C LYS A 232 -30.91 23.24 -6.73
N LEU A 233 -29.73 23.26 -7.36
CA LEU A 233 -29.15 24.49 -7.90
C LEU A 233 -29.98 25.06 -9.07
N LYS A 234 -30.47 24.20 -9.97
CA LYS A 234 -31.39 24.60 -11.05
C LYS A 234 -32.69 25.20 -10.50
N GLU A 235 -33.26 24.63 -9.44
CA GLU A 235 -34.45 25.16 -8.76
C GLU A 235 -34.21 26.55 -8.13
N LYS A 236 -32.98 26.82 -7.66
CA LYS A 236 -32.56 28.14 -7.14
C LYS A 236 -32.23 29.17 -8.23
N GLY A 237 -32.22 28.76 -9.51
CA GLY A 237 -31.83 29.63 -10.62
C GLY A 237 -30.32 29.84 -10.77
N GLU A 238 -29.51 29.00 -10.12
CA GLU A 238 -28.04 29.05 -10.19
C GLU A 238 -27.52 28.42 -11.49
N SER A 239 -26.42 28.97 -12.01
CA SER A 239 -25.84 28.53 -13.29
C SER A 239 -24.67 27.56 -13.09
N PHE A 240 -25.03 26.31 -12.80
CA PHE A 240 -24.08 25.20 -12.67
C PHE A 240 -24.42 24.09 -13.68
N GLU A 241 -23.47 23.78 -14.56
CA GLU A 241 -23.57 22.68 -15.52
C GLU A 241 -22.53 21.63 -15.19
N VAL A 242 -22.86 20.36 -15.40
CA VAL A 242 -21.90 19.27 -15.28
C VAL A 242 -21.65 18.68 -16.67
N VAL A 243 -20.39 18.38 -16.96
CA VAL A 243 -19.94 17.65 -18.15
C VAL A 243 -19.25 16.38 -17.67
N LEU A 244 -19.89 15.24 -17.91
CA LEU A 244 -19.32 13.92 -17.66
C LEU A 244 -18.17 13.65 -18.63
N VAL A 245 -17.02 13.31 -18.06
CA VAL A 245 -15.86 12.77 -18.74
C VAL A 245 -15.77 11.30 -18.32
N SER A 246 -16.40 10.42 -19.11
CA SER A 246 -16.37 8.99 -18.83
C SER A 246 -14.98 8.41 -19.14
N LEU A 247 -14.49 7.60 -18.22
CA LEU A 247 -13.27 6.80 -18.34
C LEU A 247 -13.60 5.34 -18.69
N ASP A 248 -14.85 5.03 -19.06
CA ASP A 248 -15.26 3.69 -19.48
C ASP A 248 -14.78 3.40 -20.91
N ASP A 249 -14.21 2.21 -21.11
CA ASP A 249 -13.82 1.72 -22.45
C ASP A 249 -15.00 1.13 -23.24
N ASP A 250 -16.13 0.87 -22.58
CA ASP A 250 -17.32 0.23 -23.15
C ASP A 250 -18.47 1.22 -23.40
N GLU A 251 -18.85 1.34 -24.66
CA GLU A 251 -19.91 2.25 -25.14
C GLU A 251 -21.28 1.88 -24.57
N SER A 252 -21.54 0.58 -24.37
CA SER A 252 -22.85 0.11 -23.87
C SER A 252 -23.07 0.48 -22.40
N SER A 253 -22.03 0.36 -21.58
CA SER A 253 -22.02 0.74 -20.17
C SER A 253 -22.19 2.25 -19.99
N PHE A 254 -21.53 3.05 -20.85
CA PHE A 254 -21.71 4.50 -20.87
C PHE A 254 -23.15 4.88 -21.19
N GLU A 255 -23.72 4.37 -22.28
CA GLU A 255 -25.07 4.76 -22.72
C GLU A 255 -26.13 4.43 -21.67
N GLN A 256 -26.02 3.25 -21.04
CA GLN A 256 -26.93 2.82 -19.99
C GLN A 256 -26.83 3.71 -18.74
N SER A 257 -25.61 4.07 -18.33
CA SER A 257 -25.37 4.96 -17.19
C SER A 257 -25.86 6.39 -17.48
N PHE A 258 -25.45 6.94 -18.63
CA PHE A 258 -25.65 8.33 -19.01
C PHE A 258 -27.11 8.69 -19.32
N ALA A 259 -27.90 7.76 -19.89
CA ALA A 259 -29.29 8.02 -20.27
C ALA A 259 -30.17 8.51 -19.11
N SER A 260 -29.82 8.15 -17.87
CA SER A 260 -30.56 8.53 -16.66
C SER A 260 -30.04 9.80 -15.97
N MET A 261 -28.93 10.37 -16.44
CA MET A 261 -28.20 11.44 -15.74
C MET A 261 -28.65 12.84 -16.19
N PRO A 262 -28.62 13.85 -15.29
CA PRO A 262 -29.12 15.21 -15.57
C PRO A 262 -28.09 16.16 -16.22
N TRP A 263 -26.93 15.64 -16.62
CA TRP A 263 -25.77 16.41 -17.07
C TRP A 263 -25.42 16.16 -18.55
N LEU A 264 -24.52 16.98 -19.07
CA LEU A 264 -23.94 16.83 -20.40
C LEU A 264 -22.78 15.82 -20.33
N ALA A 265 -22.30 15.36 -21.47
CA ALA A 265 -21.11 14.51 -21.54
C ALA A 265 -20.24 14.83 -22.75
N ILE A 266 -18.96 14.51 -22.64
CA ILE A 266 -18.12 14.34 -23.83
C ILE A 266 -18.56 13.03 -24.52
N PRO A 267 -18.71 13.01 -25.86
CA PRO A 267 -19.06 11.79 -26.58
C PRO A 267 -18.12 10.61 -26.27
N VAL A 268 -18.66 9.39 -26.26
CA VAL A 268 -17.88 8.16 -26.05
C VAL A 268 -16.81 8.04 -27.13
N LYS A 269 -15.61 7.55 -26.74
CA LYS A 269 -14.43 7.38 -27.61
C LYS A 269 -13.84 8.69 -28.15
N ASP A 270 -14.28 9.85 -27.66
CA ASP A 270 -13.58 11.09 -27.93
C ASP A 270 -12.20 11.05 -27.24
N LYS A 271 -11.13 11.19 -28.04
CA LYS A 271 -9.74 11.17 -27.56
C LYS A 271 -9.45 12.30 -26.54
N SER A 272 -10.33 13.30 -26.39
CA SER A 272 -10.19 14.36 -25.39
C SER A 272 -10.39 13.88 -23.95
N SER A 273 -11.12 12.79 -23.68
CA SER A 273 -11.31 12.30 -22.30
C SER A 273 -9.98 11.89 -21.63
N GLU A 274 -9.16 11.06 -22.30
CA GLU A 274 -7.80 10.70 -21.84
C GLU A 274 -6.89 11.93 -21.71
N LYS A 275 -7.04 12.91 -22.62
CA LYS A 275 -6.27 14.16 -22.57
C LYS A 275 -6.66 15.00 -21.35
N LEU A 276 -7.95 15.06 -21.02
CA LEU A 276 -8.46 15.84 -19.89
C LEU A 276 -8.07 15.22 -18.55
N ALA A 277 -8.15 13.90 -18.43
CA ALA A 277 -7.70 13.19 -17.24
C ALA A 277 -6.23 13.49 -16.92
N ARG A 278 -5.37 13.53 -17.95
CA ARG A 278 -3.96 13.94 -17.80
C ARG A 278 -3.80 15.42 -17.52
N TYR A 279 -4.53 16.27 -18.22
CA TYR A 279 -4.45 17.73 -18.06
C TYR A 279 -4.73 18.17 -16.61
N PHE A 280 -5.68 17.50 -15.94
CA PHE A 280 -6.04 17.77 -14.54
C PHE A 280 -5.35 16.87 -13.52
N GLU A 281 -4.40 16.02 -13.94
CA GLU A 281 -3.56 15.23 -13.03
C GLU A 281 -4.40 14.42 -12.01
N LEU A 282 -5.38 13.65 -12.51
CA LEU A 282 -6.30 12.92 -11.64
C LEU A 282 -5.59 11.85 -10.79
N GLU A 283 -5.67 11.98 -9.48
CA GLU A 283 -5.14 11.00 -8.51
C GLU A 283 -6.18 9.94 -8.11
N THR A 284 -7.44 10.34 -8.00
CA THR A 284 -8.53 9.49 -7.49
C THR A 284 -9.81 9.66 -8.31
N ILE A 285 -10.73 8.70 -8.19
CA ILE A 285 -12.11 8.80 -8.70
C ILE A 285 -13.09 8.40 -7.60
N PRO A 286 -14.30 8.99 -7.54
CA PRO A 286 -14.82 10.07 -8.39
C PRO A 286 -14.07 11.40 -8.17
N THR A 287 -13.85 12.15 -9.25
CA THR A 287 -13.29 13.51 -9.18
C THR A 287 -14.19 14.50 -9.90
N LEU A 288 -14.43 15.65 -9.26
CA LEU A 288 -15.19 16.76 -9.82
C LEU A 288 -14.31 18.02 -9.91
N VAL A 289 -13.71 18.27 -11.08
CA VAL A 289 -12.97 19.52 -11.32
C VAL A 289 -13.98 20.64 -11.58
N VAL A 290 -13.89 21.76 -10.86
CA VAL A 290 -14.80 22.90 -11.05
C VAL A 290 -14.10 24.01 -11.82
N ILE A 291 -14.66 24.35 -12.98
CA ILE A 291 -14.26 25.48 -13.81
C ILE A 291 -15.20 26.65 -13.55
N GLY A 292 -14.63 27.80 -13.19
CA GLY A 292 -15.36 29.05 -12.96
C GLY A 292 -15.91 29.66 -14.23
N SER A 293 -16.78 30.66 -14.05
CA SER A 293 -17.39 31.42 -15.16
C SER A 293 -16.37 32.19 -16.00
N ASP A 294 -15.18 32.45 -15.46
CA ASP A 294 -14.03 33.04 -16.16
C ASP A 294 -13.22 32.01 -16.98
N GLY A 295 -13.58 30.73 -16.89
CA GLY A 295 -12.90 29.62 -17.56
C GLY A 295 -11.66 29.08 -16.82
N LYS A 296 -11.36 29.59 -15.62
CA LYS A 296 -10.26 29.10 -14.77
C LYS A 296 -10.73 27.99 -13.84
N THR A 297 -9.82 27.13 -13.42
CA THR A 297 -10.11 26.09 -12.44
C THR A 297 -10.27 26.73 -11.06
N LEU A 298 -11.46 26.60 -10.47
CA LEU A 298 -11.77 27.06 -9.10
C LEU A 298 -11.40 26.02 -8.06
N ASN A 299 -11.63 24.74 -8.38
CA ASN A 299 -11.31 23.62 -7.50
C ASN A 299 -10.88 22.41 -8.32
N ALA A 300 -9.74 21.81 -7.95
CA ALA A 300 -9.18 20.65 -8.65
C ALA A 300 -9.92 19.35 -8.34
N ASN A 301 -10.56 19.24 -7.16
CA ASN A 301 -11.46 18.14 -6.84
C ASN A 301 -12.48 18.54 -5.77
N ALA A 302 -13.69 18.85 -6.20
CA ALA A 302 -14.80 19.25 -5.33
C ALA A 302 -15.67 18.06 -4.86
N ALA A 303 -15.24 16.81 -5.06
CA ALA A 303 -16.06 15.64 -4.71
C ALA A 303 -16.45 15.63 -3.22
N GLU A 304 -15.49 15.79 -2.31
CA GLU A 304 -15.75 15.82 -0.86
C GLU A 304 -16.67 17.00 -0.47
N LEU A 305 -16.48 18.17 -1.08
CA LEU A 305 -17.32 19.34 -0.84
C LEU A 305 -18.79 19.08 -1.23
N VAL A 306 -19.02 18.40 -2.35
CA VAL A 306 -20.37 18.02 -2.79
C VAL A 306 -20.98 16.99 -1.84
N GLU A 307 -20.22 16.02 -1.37
CA GLU A 307 -20.69 15.00 -0.43
C GLU A 307 -21.04 15.59 0.95
N GLU A 308 -20.25 16.54 1.43
CA GLU A 308 -20.39 17.12 2.77
C GLU A 308 -21.42 18.27 2.81
N TYR A 309 -21.35 19.20 1.86
CA TYR A 309 -22.10 20.46 1.89
C TYR A 309 -23.17 20.57 0.78
N GLY A 310 -23.11 19.72 -0.25
CA GLY A 310 -24.05 19.74 -1.37
C GLY A 310 -24.22 21.14 -1.97
N VAL A 311 -25.44 21.67 -1.98
CA VAL A 311 -25.72 23.01 -2.55
C VAL A 311 -25.02 24.17 -1.85
N GLU A 312 -24.58 23.99 -0.60
CA GLU A 312 -23.85 25.02 0.15
C GLU A 312 -22.39 25.11 -0.30
N ALA A 313 -21.85 24.08 -0.97
CA ALA A 313 -20.52 24.11 -1.58
C ALA A 313 -20.42 25.09 -2.74
N TYR A 314 -21.53 25.43 -3.40
CA TYR A 314 -21.54 26.35 -4.53
C TYR A 314 -21.22 27.80 -4.06
N PRO A 315 -20.35 28.55 -4.77
CA PRO A 315 -19.79 28.31 -6.11
C PRO A 315 -18.45 27.55 -6.16
N PHE A 316 -18.05 26.87 -5.09
CA PHE A 316 -16.78 26.14 -4.95
C PHE A 316 -15.53 27.02 -5.06
N SER A 317 -15.69 28.33 -4.83
CA SER A 317 -14.56 29.25 -4.81
C SER A 317 -13.73 29.05 -3.52
N PRO A 318 -12.44 29.43 -3.52
CA PRO A 318 -11.62 29.40 -2.32
C PRO A 318 -12.27 30.13 -1.13
N GLU A 319 -12.90 31.29 -1.38
CA GLU A 319 -13.60 32.06 -0.34
C GLU A 319 -14.82 31.30 0.21
N LYS A 320 -15.52 30.55 -0.65
CA LYS A 320 -16.67 29.74 -0.21
C LYS A 320 -16.22 28.55 0.64
N VAL A 321 -15.10 27.92 0.28
CA VAL A 321 -14.51 26.84 1.07
C VAL A 321 -14.10 27.35 2.45
N GLU A 322 -13.53 28.56 2.53
CA GLU A 322 -13.19 29.21 3.80
C GLU A 322 -14.45 29.52 4.63
N GLU A 323 -15.52 30.05 4.02
CA GLU A 323 -16.81 30.28 4.68
C GLU A 323 -17.40 28.99 5.28
N LEU A 324 -17.34 27.88 4.55
CA LEU A 324 -17.84 26.57 5.03
C LEU A 324 -17.01 26.06 6.21
N ALA A 325 -15.70 26.25 6.17
CA ALA A 325 -14.82 25.91 7.30
C ALA A 325 -15.16 26.74 8.55
N GLU A 326 -15.47 28.02 8.40
CA GLU A 326 -15.94 28.88 9.50
C GLU A 326 -17.30 28.44 10.04
N MET A 327 -18.23 28.06 9.16
CA MET A 327 -19.54 27.53 9.55
C MET A 327 -19.43 26.23 10.35
N GLU A 328 -18.59 25.29 9.91
CA GLU A 328 -18.36 24.03 10.62
C GLU A 328 -17.72 24.30 11.99
N LYS A 329 -16.77 25.25 12.06
CA LYS A 329 -16.20 25.70 13.33
C LYS A 329 -17.26 26.29 14.26
N ALA A 330 -18.14 27.16 13.77
CA ALA A 330 -19.22 27.75 14.56
C ALA A 330 -20.22 26.68 15.04
N LYS A 331 -20.51 25.67 14.21
CA LYS A 331 -21.36 24.54 14.56
C LYS A 331 -20.73 23.66 15.64
N MET A 332 -19.42 23.39 15.57
CA MET A 332 -18.67 22.72 16.63
C MET A 332 -18.69 23.52 17.94
N GLU A 333 -18.58 24.86 17.86
CA GLU A 333 -18.63 25.73 19.04
C GLU A 333 -20.00 25.77 19.72
N ALA A 334 -21.07 25.71 18.92
CA ALA A 334 -22.47 25.70 19.37
C ALA A 334 -23.00 24.30 19.75
N GLN A 335 -22.20 23.24 19.56
CA GLN A 335 -22.62 21.86 19.80
C GLN A 335 -23.09 21.65 21.25
N THR A 336 -24.28 21.06 21.40
CA THR A 336 -24.80 20.54 22.68
C THR A 336 -25.19 19.07 22.53
N LEU A 337 -25.41 18.39 23.66
CA LEU A 337 -25.81 16.98 23.64
C LEU A 337 -27.20 16.81 23.01
N GLU A 338 -28.10 17.75 23.27
CA GLU A 338 -29.44 17.77 22.70
C GLU A 338 -29.41 17.97 21.19
N LEU A 339 -28.57 18.88 20.68
CA LEU A 339 -28.41 19.07 19.23
C LEU A 339 -27.87 17.81 18.53
N LEU A 340 -27.07 16.99 19.24
CA LEU A 340 -26.56 15.73 18.71
C LEU A 340 -27.59 14.60 18.78
N LEU A 341 -28.32 14.48 19.89
CA LEU A 341 -29.09 13.28 20.22
C LEU A 341 -30.61 13.46 20.19
N VAL A 342 -31.14 14.67 20.03
CA VAL A 342 -32.58 14.92 19.85
C VAL A 342 -32.88 15.10 18.36
N SER A 343 -33.82 14.33 17.83
CA SER A 343 -34.26 14.44 16.44
C SER A 343 -35.78 14.34 16.34
N GLY A 344 -36.46 15.46 16.08
CA GLY A 344 -37.92 15.53 16.07
C GLY A 344 -38.52 15.12 17.42
N GLU A 345 -39.41 14.14 17.42
CA GLU A 345 -40.02 13.57 18.65
C GLU A 345 -39.13 12.51 19.34
N ARG A 346 -37.94 12.20 18.80
CA ARG A 346 -37.02 11.22 19.42
C ARG A 346 -36.03 11.95 20.32
N ASP A 347 -36.44 12.08 21.58
CA ASP A 347 -35.70 12.73 22.67
C ASP A 347 -35.24 11.73 23.74
N TYR A 348 -35.07 10.45 23.38
CA TYR A 348 -34.67 9.39 24.31
C TYR A 348 -33.67 8.39 23.71
N VAL A 349 -32.97 7.67 24.59
CA VAL A 349 -32.23 6.43 24.32
C VAL A 349 -32.89 5.25 25.06
N ILE A 350 -32.48 4.02 24.78
CA ILE A 350 -33.02 2.82 25.42
C ILE A 350 -32.01 2.17 26.37
N GLY A 351 -32.48 1.77 27.54
CA GLY A 351 -31.77 0.92 28.49
C GLY A 351 -32.20 -0.54 28.39
N LYS A 352 -31.80 -1.35 29.37
CA LYS A 352 -32.20 -2.76 29.47
C LYS A 352 -33.72 -2.92 29.51
N GLY A 353 -34.23 -3.93 28.79
CA GLY A 353 -35.67 -4.17 28.69
C GLY A 353 -36.44 -3.11 27.89
N ASN A 354 -35.77 -2.35 27.02
CA ASN A 354 -36.34 -1.27 26.21
C ASN A 354 -36.95 -0.11 27.02
N VAL A 355 -36.46 0.12 28.24
CA VAL A 355 -36.83 1.29 29.05
C VAL A 355 -36.30 2.55 28.38
N LYS A 356 -37.18 3.52 28.13
CA LYS A 356 -36.81 4.80 27.51
C LYS A 356 -36.21 5.74 28.55
N VAL A 357 -35.03 6.27 28.25
CA VAL A 357 -34.31 7.27 29.07
C VAL A 357 -34.26 8.58 28.29
N PRO A 358 -34.88 9.67 28.76
CA PRO A 358 -34.84 10.97 28.11
C PRO A 358 -33.40 11.52 27.98
N ILE A 359 -33.08 12.17 26.85
CA ILE A 359 -31.78 12.80 26.61
C ILE A 359 -31.50 13.91 27.63
N SER A 360 -32.53 14.60 28.11
CA SER A 360 -32.42 15.61 29.17
C SER A 360 -31.82 15.07 30.48
N GLU A 361 -31.97 13.76 30.76
CA GLU A 361 -31.34 13.10 31.91
C GLU A 361 -29.85 12.75 31.67
N LEU A 362 -29.36 12.91 30.44
CA LEU A 362 -27.98 12.71 30.05
C LEU A 362 -27.20 14.02 29.93
N VAL A 363 -27.89 15.16 29.90
CA VAL A 363 -27.26 16.49 29.87
C VAL A 363 -26.43 16.70 31.13
N GLY A 364 -25.21 17.22 30.96
CA GLY A 364 -24.26 17.37 32.07
C GLY A 364 -23.43 16.12 32.38
N LYS A 365 -23.65 15.00 31.67
CA LYS A 365 -22.84 13.78 31.81
C LYS A 365 -21.74 13.71 30.76
N ASN A 366 -20.67 12.99 31.08
CA ASN A 366 -19.68 12.55 30.08
C ASN A 366 -20.24 11.35 29.33
N ILE A 367 -20.32 11.44 28.01
CA ILE A 367 -20.94 10.41 27.15
C ILE A 367 -19.91 9.86 26.18
N LEU A 368 -19.83 8.53 26.08
CA LEU A 368 -19.18 7.87 24.95
C LEU A 368 -20.21 7.39 23.94
N LEU A 369 -20.08 7.80 22.68
CA LEU A 369 -20.85 7.25 21.57
C LEU A 369 -20.08 6.07 20.96
N TYR A 370 -20.60 4.86 21.14
CA TYR A 370 -19.94 3.63 20.70
C TYR A 370 -20.57 3.08 19.42
N PHE A 371 -19.91 3.30 18.29
CA PHE A 371 -20.34 2.78 16.98
C PHE A 371 -19.79 1.37 16.79
N SER A 372 -20.68 0.39 16.67
CA SER A 372 -20.29 -1.02 16.66
C SER A 372 -21.37 -1.91 16.05
N ALA A 373 -21.04 -3.17 15.78
CA ALA A 373 -22.00 -4.19 15.35
C ALA A 373 -21.57 -5.58 15.81
N GLN A 374 -22.54 -6.48 15.97
CA GLN A 374 -22.31 -7.87 16.35
C GLN A 374 -21.50 -8.62 15.30
N TRP A 375 -21.80 -8.42 14.01
CA TRP A 375 -21.14 -9.11 12.90
C TRP A 375 -19.65 -8.77 12.79
N CYS A 376 -19.22 -7.63 13.37
CA CYS A 376 -17.87 -7.10 13.25
C CYS A 376 -16.88 -7.72 14.27
N PRO A 377 -15.87 -8.51 13.84
CA PRO A 377 -14.90 -9.12 14.77
C PRO A 377 -14.11 -8.14 15.65
N PRO A 378 -13.54 -7.03 15.16
CA PRO A 378 -12.82 -6.09 16.02
C PRO A 378 -13.74 -5.41 17.05
N CYS A 379 -15.03 -5.21 16.73
CA CYS A 379 -16.01 -4.73 17.70
C CYS A 379 -16.19 -5.69 18.88
N ARG A 380 -16.32 -6.99 18.60
CA ARG A 380 -16.43 -8.02 19.64
C ARG A 380 -15.16 -8.13 20.48
N ALA A 381 -13.99 -7.91 19.88
CA ALA A 381 -12.71 -7.92 20.58
C ALA A 381 -12.52 -6.71 21.51
N PHE A 382 -13.04 -5.53 21.13
CA PHE A 382 -12.94 -4.30 21.93
C PHE A 382 -13.95 -4.25 23.08
N LEU A 383 -15.14 -4.86 22.90
CA LEU A 383 -16.24 -4.77 23.87
C LEU A 383 -15.84 -5.11 25.32
N PRO A 384 -15.11 -6.20 25.64
CA PRO A 384 -14.74 -6.50 27.03
C PRO A 384 -13.89 -5.41 27.68
N LYS A 385 -12.98 -4.79 26.92
CA LYS A 385 -12.13 -3.69 27.42
C LYS A 385 -12.95 -2.44 27.73
N LEU A 386 -13.91 -2.12 26.86
CA LEU A 386 -14.82 -0.99 27.09
C LEU A 386 -15.74 -1.24 28.30
N ILE A 387 -16.22 -2.47 28.51
CA ILE A 387 -17.01 -2.85 29.69
C ILE A 387 -16.19 -2.65 30.98
N GLU A 388 -14.94 -3.11 30.99
CA GLU A 388 -14.05 -2.92 32.14
C GLU A 388 -13.82 -1.43 32.45
N ALA A 389 -13.48 -0.65 31.42
CA ALA A 389 -13.29 0.79 31.57
C ALA A 389 -14.57 1.48 32.06
N TYR A 390 -15.73 1.09 31.54
CA TYR A 390 -17.02 1.64 31.94
C TYR A 390 -17.30 1.45 33.43
N HIS A 391 -17.10 0.25 33.96
CA HIS A 391 -17.32 -0.01 35.38
C HIS A 391 -16.37 0.80 36.26
N LYS A 392 -15.07 0.82 35.94
CA LYS A 392 -14.06 1.59 36.67
C LYS A 392 -14.33 3.10 36.66
N ILE A 393 -14.79 3.65 35.53
CA ILE A 393 -15.16 5.07 35.46
C ILE A 393 -16.43 5.33 36.26
N LYS A 394 -17.48 4.51 36.11
CA LYS A 394 -18.75 4.66 36.86
C LYS A 394 -18.57 4.61 38.38
N GLU A 395 -17.60 3.86 38.88
CA GLU A 395 -17.24 3.84 40.30
C GLU A 395 -16.70 5.20 40.80
N LYS A 396 -15.97 5.92 39.94
CA LYS A 396 -15.39 7.23 40.25
C LYS A 396 -16.38 8.37 39.94
N ASP A 397 -17.16 8.25 38.87
CA ASP A 397 -18.10 9.26 38.39
C ASP A 397 -19.40 8.62 37.89
N SER A 398 -20.46 8.77 38.68
CA SER A 398 -21.79 8.27 38.33
C SER A 398 -22.43 9.04 37.17
N ALA A 399 -21.90 10.23 36.83
CA ALA A 399 -22.29 11.07 35.70
C ALA A 399 -21.49 10.76 34.41
N PHE A 400 -21.02 9.51 34.26
CA PHE A 400 -20.49 8.96 33.02
C PHE A 400 -21.51 8.02 32.37
N GLU A 401 -21.62 7.92 31.05
CA GLU A 401 -22.49 6.94 30.37
C GLU A 401 -21.96 6.57 28.97
N VAL A 402 -22.34 5.39 28.48
CA VAL A 402 -22.06 4.95 27.10
C VAL A 402 -23.38 4.80 26.34
N ILE A 403 -23.41 5.26 25.09
CA ILE A 403 -24.54 5.06 24.18
C ILE A 403 -24.06 4.24 22.99
N PHE A 404 -24.55 3.01 22.91
CA PHE A 404 -24.33 2.12 21.78
C PHE A 404 -25.11 2.60 20.54
N VAL A 405 -24.40 2.77 19.43
CA VAL A 405 -24.93 3.13 18.12
C VAL A 405 -24.69 1.95 17.17
N SER A 406 -25.72 1.15 16.96
CA SER A 406 -25.60 -0.10 16.21
C SER A 406 -25.49 0.11 14.69
N SER A 407 -24.63 -0.70 14.08
CA SER A 407 -24.58 -0.94 12.63
C SER A 407 -24.99 -2.38 12.27
N ASP A 408 -25.75 -3.05 13.13
CA ASP A 408 -26.35 -4.35 12.84
C ASP A 408 -27.41 -4.21 11.73
N GLN A 409 -27.67 -5.33 11.04
CA GLN A 409 -28.58 -5.35 9.89
C GLN A 409 -30.02 -5.71 10.28
N ASP A 410 -30.21 -6.26 11.47
CA ASP A 410 -31.50 -6.73 11.97
C ASP A 410 -31.64 -6.56 13.49
N GLN A 411 -32.89 -6.53 13.96
CA GLN A 411 -33.24 -6.34 15.37
C GLN A 411 -32.71 -7.46 16.28
N SER A 412 -32.65 -8.71 15.81
CA SER A 412 -32.22 -9.85 16.63
C SER A 412 -30.73 -9.76 16.94
N SER A 413 -29.92 -9.48 15.92
CA SER A 413 -28.48 -9.27 16.07
C SER A 413 -28.17 -8.09 17.01
N PHE A 414 -28.95 -7.01 16.88
CA PHE A 414 -28.88 -5.88 17.80
C PHE A 414 -29.19 -6.28 19.25
N ASP A 415 -30.33 -6.94 19.48
CA ASP A 415 -30.78 -7.32 20.83
C ASP A 415 -29.78 -8.28 21.50
N ASP A 416 -29.31 -9.28 20.76
CA ASP A 416 -28.34 -10.27 21.24
C ASP A 416 -27.03 -9.60 21.67
N PHE A 417 -26.51 -8.68 20.86
CA PHE A 417 -25.25 -8.00 21.15
C PHE A 417 -25.40 -6.96 22.26
N PHE A 418 -26.47 -6.18 22.24
CA PHE A 418 -26.79 -5.21 23.28
C PHE A 418 -27.07 -5.87 24.63
N SER A 419 -27.55 -7.13 24.65
CA SER A 419 -27.80 -7.87 25.89
C SER A 419 -26.57 -7.99 26.79
N GLY A 420 -25.36 -8.04 26.22
CA GLY A 420 -24.10 -8.11 26.94
C GLY A 420 -23.54 -6.76 27.44
N MET A 421 -24.15 -5.63 27.07
CA MET A 421 -23.62 -4.29 27.36
C MET A 421 -24.25 -3.66 28.61
N PRO A 422 -23.50 -3.04 29.54
CA PRO A 422 -24.04 -2.50 30.79
C PRO A 422 -24.63 -1.08 30.68
N TRP A 423 -24.79 -0.56 29.47
CA TRP A 423 -25.08 0.85 29.18
C TRP A 423 -26.30 1.04 28.26
N LEU A 424 -26.52 2.26 27.77
CA LEU A 424 -27.67 2.65 26.95
C LEU A 424 -27.41 2.45 25.45
N ALA A 425 -28.44 2.47 24.63
CA ALA A 425 -28.33 2.40 23.18
C ALA A 425 -29.29 3.34 22.46
N LEU A 426 -28.96 3.74 21.24
CA LEU A 426 -30.00 4.20 20.33
C LEU A 426 -30.89 3.01 19.93
N PRO A 427 -32.21 3.23 19.73
CA PRO A 427 -33.07 2.21 19.17
C PRO A 427 -32.51 1.66 17.85
N PHE A 428 -32.75 0.38 17.57
CA PHE A 428 -32.38 -0.20 16.28
C PHE A 428 -33.08 0.56 15.13
N GLY A 429 -32.35 0.79 14.04
CA GLY A 429 -32.86 1.56 12.89
C GLY A 429 -33.09 3.05 13.18
N ASP A 430 -32.48 3.62 14.22
CA ASP A 430 -32.64 5.05 14.51
C ASP A 430 -31.96 5.96 13.47
N GLU A 431 -32.72 6.90 12.90
CA GLU A 431 -32.23 7.83 11.87
C GLU A 431 -31.09 8.74 12.39
N ARG A 432 -31.03 8.97 13.72
CA ARG A 432 -29.92 9.70 14.34
C ARG A 432 -28.56 9.04 14.07
N LYS A 433 -28.52 7.71 13.85
CA LYS A 433 -27.27 7.00 13.51
C LYS A 433 -26.60 7.59 12.26
N LYS A 434 -27.37 7.89 11.20
CA LYS A 434 -26.81 8.47 9.96
C LYS A 434 -26.25 9.87 10.21
N SER A 435 -26.98 10.69 10.97
CA SER A 435 -26.55 12.05 11.33
C SER A 435 -25.25 12.02 12.16
N LEU A 436 -25.19 11.16 13.18
CA LEU A 436 -24.02 11.03 14.04
C LEU A 436 -22.80 10.46 13.28
N SER A 437 -22.99 9.45 12.43
CA SER A 437 -21.90 8.91 11.60
C SER A 437 -21.32 9.97 10.67
N ARG A 438 -22.15 10.83 10.06
CA ARG A 438 -21.67 11.95 9.23
C ARG A 438 -20.96 13.01 10.06
N THR A 439 -21.58 13.46 11.15
CA THR A 439 -21.03 14.51 12.05
C THR A 439 -19.65 14.13 12.58
N PHE A 440 -19.46 12.86 12.96
CA PHE A 440 -18.19 12.38 13.48
C PHE A 440 -17.28 11.71 12.45
N LYS A 441 -17.64 11.77 11.16
CA LYS A 441 -16.87 11.15 10.06
C LYS A 441 -16.52 9.68 10.35
N ILE A 442 -17.52 8.91 10.76
CA ILE A 442 -17.38 7.49 11.11
C ILE A 442 -17.40 6.65 9.82
N TYR A 443 -16.21 6.32 9.30
CA TYR A 443 -16.03 5.46 8.12
C TYR A 443 -15.91 3.97 8.46
N GLY A 444 -15.65 3.64 9.73
CA GLY A 444 -15.43 2.26 10.18
C GLY A 444 -15.89 2.01 11.62
N ILE A 445 -15.97 0.73 11.99
CA ILE A 445 -16.30 0.26 13.34
C ILE A 445 -15.29 -0.81 13.80
N PRO A 446 -14.95 -0.89 15.11
CA PRO A 446 -15.48 -0.09 16.21
C PRO A 446 -14.90 1.32 16.22
N SER A 447 -15.76 2.31 16.52
CA SER A 447 -15.38 3.71 16.71
C SER A 447 -16.01 4.25 18.00
N LEU A 448 -15.32 5.16 18.69
CA LEU A 448 -15.72 5.65 20.00
C LEU A 448 -15.44 7.15 20.10
N VAL A 449 -16.49 7.94 20.29
CA VAL A 449 -16.41 9.40 20.37
C VAL A 449 -16.73 9.84 21.80
N ALA A 450 -15.88 10.67 22.41
CA ALA A 450 -16.10 11.23 23.73
C ALA A 450 -16.74 12.62 23.65
N ILE A 451 -17.85 12.78 24.36
CA ILE A 451 -18.61 14.02 24.50
C ILE A 451 -18.61 14.43 25.98
N GLY A 452 -18.24 15.68 26.24
CA GLY A 452 -18.14 16.22 27.59
C GLY A 452 -19.49 16.65 28.16
N PRO A 453 -19.52 17.08 29.43
CA PRO A 453 -20.74 17.46 30.13
C PRO A 453 -21.45 18.67 29.51
N THR A 454 -20.73 19.52 28.80
CA THR A 454 -21.29 20.66 28.05
C THR A 454 -21.96 20.24 26.74
N GLY A 455 -21.85 18.98 26.34
CA GLY A 455 -22.28 18.48 25.04
C GLY A 455 -21.27 18.67 23.91
N LYS A 456 -20.10 19.26 24.20
CA LYS A 456 -19.01 19.43 23.23
C LYS A 456 -18.21 18.15 23.06
N THR A 457 -17.73 17.90 21.85
CA THR A 457 -16.85 16.78 21.55
C THR A 457 -15.49 17.03 22.19
N ILE A 458 -15.05 16.06 22.99
CA ILE A 458 -13.72 16.06 23.59
C ILE A 458 -12.73 15.45 22.59
N THR A 459 -13.05 14.28 22.05
CA THR A 459 -12.21 13.60 21.05
C THR A 459 -13.01 12.59 20.24
N LYS A 460 -12.63 12.40 18.97
CA LYS A 460 -13.15 11.32 18.10
C LYS A 460 -12.35 10.02 18.22
N GLU A 461 -11.22 10.05 18.93
CA GLU A 461 -10.24 8.95 19.05
C GLU A 461 -10.30 8.23 20.41
N ALA A 462 -11.43 8.32 21.13
CA ALA A 462 -11.54 7.77 22.47
C ALA A 462 -11.30 6.25 22.52
N ARG A 463 -11.48 5.54 21.40
CA ARG A 463 -11.17 4.11 21.30
C ARG A 463 -9.68 3.85 21.56
N GLY A 464 -8.80 4.63 20.95
CA GLY A 464 -7.35 4.52 21.16
C GLY A 464 -6.99 4.79 22.61
N LEU A 465 -7.54 5.86 23.17
CA LEU A 465 -7.29 6.24 24.57
C LEU A 465 -7.73 5.16 25.57
N VAL A 466 -8.89 4.52 25.36
CA VAL A 466 -9.33 3.39 26.18
C VAL A 466 -8.43 2.16 25.99
N MET A 467 -7.95 1.91 24.77
CA MET A 467 -7.02 0.81 24.50
C MET A 467 -5.69 1.00 25.26
N ASP A 468 -5.18 2.22 25.25
CA ASP A 468 -3.87 2.57 25.79
C ASP A 468 -3.94 2.71 27.32
N HIS A 469 -4.82 3.58 27.82
CA HIS A 469 -4.88 3.96 29.24
C HIS A 469 -6.10 3.43 30.01
N GLY A 470 -7.01 2.70 29.34
CA GLY A 470 -8.20 2.15 29.99
C GLY A 470 -9.11 3.22 30.59
N ALA A 471 -9.51 3.04 31.85
CA ALA A 471 -10.35 3.97 32.58
C ALA A 471 -9.64 5.27 32.97
N ASP A 472 -8.31 5.26 33.05
CA ASP A 472 -7.55 6.42 33.53
C ASP A 472 -7.46 7.53 32.49
N ALA A 473 -7.70 7.20 31.21
CA ALA A 473 -7.90 8.18 30.15
C ALA A 473 -9.06 9.15 30.44
N TYR A 474 -10.04 8.78 31.27
CA TYR A 474 -11.16 9.63 31.65
C TYR A 474 -10.68 10.93 32.34
N PRO A 475 -11.17 12.13 31.96
CA PRO A 475 -12.34 12.42 31.11
C PRO A 475 -12.06 12.53 29.59
N PHE A 476 -10.98 11.93 29.10
CA PHE A 476 -10.54 11.89 27.70
C PHE A 476 -10.10 13.24 27.13
N THR A 477 -9.89 14.24 27.99
CA THR A 477 -9.44 15.58 27.59
C THR A 477 -7.97 15.58 27.23
N GLU A 478 -7.57 16.46 26.33
CA GLU A 478 -6.16 16.59 25.93
C GLU A 478 -5.26 16.91 27.14
N GLU A 479 -5.74 17.73 28.08
CA GLU A 479 -5.02 18.02 29.32
C GLU A 479 -4.85 16.77 30.18
N ARG A 480 -5.87 15.92 30.31
CA ARG A 480 -5.75 14.69 31.10
C ARG A 480 -4.79 13.71 30.46
N ILE A 481 -4.81 13.60 29.12
CA ILE A 481 -3.86 12.74 28.41
C ILE A 481 -2.43 13.25 28.62
N LYS A 482 -2.20 14.56 28.53
CA LYS A 482 -0.90 15.17 28.85
C LYS A 482 -0.48 14.93 30.31
N GLU A 483 -1.41 15.01 31.26
CA GLU A 483 -1.14 14.68 32.66
C GLU A 483 -0.73 13.23 32.84
N LEU A 484 -1.46 12.27 32.24
CA LEU A 484 -1.08 10.86 32.29
C LEU A 484 0.29 10.63 31.65
N GLU A 485 0.56 11.29 30.53
CA GLU A 485 1.85 11.19 29.87
C GLU A 485 2.98 11.68 30.77
N ALA A 486 2.77 12.83 31.42
CA ALA A 486 3.69 13.44 32.38
C ALA A 486 3.82 12.64 33.69
N GLU A 487 2.75 12.06 34.22
CA GLU A 487 2.77 11.16 35.39
C GLU A 487 3.65 9.95 35.08
N ILE A 488 3.48 9.36 33.89
CA ILE A 488 4.33 8.26 33.45
C ILE A 488 5.77 8.76 33.32
N GLU A 489 6.04 9.94 32.75
CA GLU A 489 7.42 10.51 32.69
C GLU A 489 8.03 10.76 34.07
N GLU A 490 7.28 11.32 35.02
CA GLU A 490 7.76 11.59 36.38
C GLU A 490 8.02 10.31 37.17
N MET A 491 7.25 9.23 36.93
CA MET A 491 7.56 7.92 37.53
C MET A 491 8.97 7.43 37.16
N ALA A 492 9.45 7.76 35.96
CA ALA A 492 10.79 7.42 35.49
C ALA A 492 11.91 8.34 36.01
N LYS A 493 11.58 9.34 36.84
CA LYS A 493 12.53 10.32 37.35
C LYS A 493 13.33 9.76 38.51
N GLY A 494 14.65 9.76 38.36
CA GLY A 494 15.56 9.14 39.32
C GLY A 494 15.78 7.65 39.10
N TRP A 495 15.05 7.02 38.16
CA TRP A 495 15.42 5.70 37.65
C TRP A 495 16.65 5.81 36.74
N PRO A 496 17.59 4.86 36.84
CA PRO A 496 18.75 4.83 35.96
C PRO A 496 18.32 4.67 34.49
N GLU A 497 19.10 5.21 33.55
CA GLU A 497 18.83 5.03 32.12
C GLU A 497 19.13 3.60 31.64
N LYS A 498 20.02 2.91 32.36
CA LYS A 498 20.43 1.53 32.10
C LYS A 498 20.53 0.75 33.41
N VAL A 499 20.06 -0.50 33.40
CA VAL A 499 20.15 -1.42 34.54
C VAL A 499 20.74 -2.74 34.08
N LYS A 500 21.77 -3.21 34.77
CA LYS A 500 22.22 -4.59 34.64
C LYS A 500 21.43 -5.45 35.62
N HIS A 501 20.78 -6.50 35.14
CA HIS A 501 19.85 -7.31 35.93
C HIS A 501 20.27 -8.79 35.91
N GLU A 502 20.13 -9.52 37.01
CA GLU A 502 20.55 -10.94 37.13
C GLU A 502 19.82 -11.90 36.18
N LEU A 503 18.56 -11.60 35.86
CA LEU A 503 17.79 -12.36 34.85
C LEU A 503 18.21 -12.05 33.41
N HIS A 504 19.05 -11.03 33.23
CA HIS A 504 19.53 -10.59 31.92
C HIS A 504 20.94 -9.97 32.04
N GLU A 505 21.94 -10.82 32.30
CA GLU A 505 23.31 -10.38 32.60
C GLU A 505 24.12 -9.97 31.35
N GLU A 506 23.66 -10.39 30.17
CA GLU A 506 24.35 -10.22 28.90
C GLU A 506 24.32 -8.75 28.43
N HIS A 507 23.18 -8.08 28.57
CA HIS A 507 22.98 -6.68 28.15
C HIS A 507 22.35 -5.84 29.26
N GLU A 508 22.67 -4.54 29.26
CA GLU A 508 22.01 -3.60 30.16
C GLU A 508 20.62 -3.25 29.62
N LEU A 509 19.61 -3.40 30.45
CA LEU A 509 18.24 -3.02 30.13
C LEU A 509 18.11 -1.49 30.10
N VAL A 510 17.61 -0.95 28.99
CA VAL A 510 17.45 0.48 28.77
C VAL A 510 16.04 0.92 29.16
N LYS A 511 15.94 2.01 29.92
CA LYS A 511 14.65 2.60 30.29
C LYS A 511 13.90 3.08 29.04
N THR A 512 12.80 2.41 28.68
CA THR A 512 12.10 2.60 27.39
C THR A 512 10.60 2.78 27.57
N ARG A 513 9.99 3.65 26.76
CA ARG A 513 8.54 3.87 26.74
C ARG A 513 7.85 2.84 25.83
N ARG A 514 6.89 2.08 26.37
CA ARG A 514 6.15 1.01 25.68
C ARG A 514 4.64 1.18 25.87
N ARG A 515 3.86 1.10 24.79
CA ARG A 515 2.37 1.14 24.84
C ARG A 515 1.78 -0.09 25.54
N GLY A 516 2.50 -1.21 25.51
CA GLY A 516 2.21 -2.44 26.23
C GLY A 516 3.33 -3.44 26.01
N TYR A 517 3.68 -4.19 27.05
CA TYR A 517 4.72 -5.21 27.05
C TYR A 517 4.36 -6.30 28.06
N PHE A 518 5.12 -7.37 28.15
CA PHE A 518 4.99 -8.34 29.23
C PHE A 518 6.30 -8.41 29.97
N CYS A 519 6.23 -8.44 31.29
CA CYS A 519 7.43 -8.50 32.11
C CYS A 519 7.98 -9.92 32.12
N ASP A 520 9.22 -10.10 31.69
CA ASP A 520 9.88 -11.41 31.63
C ASP A 520 10.20 -12.00 33.02
N ARG A 521 10.17 -11.18 34.08
CA ARG A 521 10.33 -11.67 35.47
C ARG A 521 9.02 -12.21 36.07
N CYS A 522 7.90 -11.51 35.91
CA CYS A 522 6.64 -11.87 36.57
C CYS A 522 5.54 -12.37 35.62
N GLU A 523 5.80 -12.41 34.32
CA GLU A 523 4.88 -12.81 33.25
C GLU A 523 3.57 -12.00 33.18
N GLU A 524 3.49 -10.85 33.85
CA GLU A 524 2.33 -9.95 33.84
C GLU A 524 2.47 -8.86 32.76
N GLU A 525 1.34 -8.41 32.21
CA GLU A 525 1.29 -7.31 31.25
C GLU A 525 1.74 -5.99 31.91
N GLY A 526 2.66 -5.28 31.25
CA GLY A 526 3.12 -3.95 31.61
C GLY A 526 2.70 -2.90 30.57
N LYS A 527 2.62 -1.64 31.00
CA LYS A 527 2.37 -0.48 30.14
C LYS A 527 3.15 0.72 30.67
N GLY A 528 3.50 1.67 29.81
CA GLY A 528 4.27 2.86 30.21
C GLY A 528 5.77 2.62 30.08
N TRP A 529 6.53 2.80 31.15
CA TRP A 529 7.98 2.56 31.14
C TRP A 529 8.32 1.10 31.41
N SER A 530 9.31 0.57 30.71
CA SER A 530 9.97 -0.71 30.99
C SER A 530 11.49 -0.52 31.06
N PHE A 531 12.18 -1.50 31.65
CA PHE A 531 13.60 -1.69 31.41
C PHE A 531 13.73 -2.74 30.32
N TYR A 532 14.01 -2.26 29.12
CA TYR A 532 13.94 -3.02 27.89
C TYR A 532 15.32 -3.27 27.33
N CYS A 533 15.62 -4.53 27.04
CA CYS A 533 16.69 -4.88 26.13
C CYS A 533 16.14 -4.98 24.72
N MET A 534 16.48 -4.02 23.87
CA MET A 534 16.15 -4.11 22.44
C MET A 534 16.81 -5.33 21.79
N GLU A 535 18.06 -5.63 22.17
CA GLU A 535 18.83 -6.74 21.62
C GLU A 535 18.29 -8.11 22.01
N CYS A 536 17.50 -8.23 23.06
CA CYS A 536 16.99 -9.53 23.54
C CYS A 536 15.47 -9.62 23.56
N ASP A 537 14.81 -8.54 23.14
CA ASP A 537 13.39 -8.28 23.32
C ASP A 537 12.89 -8.62 24.74
N PHE A 538 13.68 -8.22 25.74
CA PHE A 538 13.48 -8.56 27.15
C PHE A 538 13.01 -7.32 27.91
N ASP A 539 11.79 -7.36 28.43
CA ASP A 539 11.17 -6.28 29.17
C ASP A 539 11.00 -6.66 30.63
N LEU A 540 11.52 -5.82 31.53
CA LEU A 540 11.13 -5.87 32.93
C LEU A 540 10.23 -4.69 33.27
N HIS A 541 9.23 -4.95 34.12
CA HIS A 541 8.60 -3.85 34.84
C HIS A 541 9.67 -3.08 35.63
N PRO A 542 9.53 -1.76 35.81
CA PRO A 542 10.44 -0.98 36.64
C PRO A 542 10.63 -1.54 38.05
N LYS A 543 9.56 -2.00 38.71
CA LYS A 543 9.63 -2.71 40.00
C LYS A 543 10.47 -3.99 39.93
N CYS A 544 10.32 -4.75 38.85
CA CYS A 544 11.00 -6.02 38.64
C CYS A 544 12.49 -5.84 38.35
N ALA A 545 12.88 -4.70 37.79
CA ALA A 545 14.27 -4.36 37.48
C ALA A 545 15.01 -3.64 38.63
N LEU A 546 14.29 -2.93 39.52
CA LEU A 546 14.88 -2.01 40.50
C LEU A 546 14.76 -2.45 41.97
N GLU A 547 13.88 -3.39 42.32
CA GLU A 547 13.74 -3.87 43.70
C GLU A 547 14.66 -5.08 43.98
N GLU A 548 15.52 -4.97 45.01
CA GLU A 548 16.24 -6.11 45.61
C GLU A 548 15.27 -6.89 46.53
N ASP A 549 14.79 -8.06 46.11
CA ASP A 549 13.88 -8.86 46.94
C ASP A 549 14.62 -9.55 48.10
N LYS A 550 14.51 -8.94 49.28
CA LYS A 550 14.50 -9.67 50.55
C LYS A 550 13.17 -10.42 50.66
N ASN A 551 13.07 -11.62 50.06
CA ASN A 551 12.23 -12.74 50.51
C ASN A 551 12.23 -13.82 49.41
N MET A 552 13.29 -14.61 49.40
CA MET A 552 13.36 -15.84 48.61
C MET A 552 13.05 -17.01 49.56
N GLU A 553 11.76 -17.25 49.80
CA GLU A 553 11.28 -18.54 50.29
C GLU A 553 10.18 -19.02 49.32
N ASP A 554 10.53 -20.10 48.61
CA ASP A 554 9.66 -21.06 47.94
C ASP A 554 8.49 -20.51 47.09
N VAL A 555 8.83 -20.00 45.90
CA VAL A 555 8.02 -20.30 44.73
C VAL A 555 8.83 -21.25 43.87
N ASP A 556 8.29 -22.46 43.71
CA ASP A 556 8.80 -23.54 42.87
C ASP A 556 8.95 -23.01 41.43
N VAL A 557 10.12 -22.42 41.16
CA VAL A 557 10.61 -22.19 39.81
C VAL A 557 10.91 -23.58 39.31
N GLY A 558 9.90 -24.21 38.69
CA GLY A 558 10.11 -25.39 37.86
C GLY A 558 11.27 -25.07 36.95
N GLY A 559 12.42 -25.71 37.24
CA GLY A 559 13.67 -25.39 36.59
C GLY A 559 13.47 -25.33 35.09
N LEU A 560 14.00 -24.27 34.47
CA LEU A 560 14.34 -24.31 33.06
C LEU A 560 15.11 -25.62 32.85
N PRO A 561 14.58 -26.58 32.07
CA PRO A 561 15.41 -27.68 31.64
C PRO A 561 16.48 -27.03 30.75
N GLU A 562 17.74 -27.24 31.11
CA GLU A 562 18.85 -27.10 30.18
C GLU A 562 18.43 -27.71 28.83
N GLY A 563 18.73 -26.98 27.76
CA GLY A 563 18.24 -27.23 26.41
C GLY A 563 18.17 -28.70 26.05
N ASN A 564 16.96 -29.23 25.99
CA ASN A 564 16.70 -30.40 25.16
C ASN A 564 16.51 -29.89 23.74
N ILE A 565 17.61 -29.90 22.98
CA ILE A 565 17.58 -29.93 21.52
C ILE A 565 16.50 -30.93 21.12
N MET A 566 15.57 -30.54 20.25
CA MET A 566 14.52 -31.45 19.78
C MET A 566 15.18 -32.74 19.25
N GLU A 567 14.97 -33.87 19.93
CA GLU A 567 15.57 -35.14 19.52
C GLU A 567 15.21 -35.43 18.05
N GLY A 568 16.19 -35.86 17.24
CA GLY A 568 16.02 -36.00 15.79
C GLY A 568 14.79 -36.82 15.38
N ASN A 569 14.41 -37.82 16.18
CA ASN A 569 13.20 -38.62 15.94
C ASN A 569 11.89 -37.81 16.08
N ALA A 570 11.81 -36.87 17.04
CA ALA A 570 10.61 -36.06 17.25
C ALA A 570 10.42 -34.97 16.19
N LEU A 571 11.53 -34.42 15.67
CA LEU A 571 11.52 -33.49 14.55
C LEU A 571 11.10 -34.19 13.25
N ASP A 572 11.56 -35.43 13.04
CA ASP A 572 11.20 -36.24 11.88
C ASP A 572 9.72 -36.60 11.89
N ASP A 573 9.18 -37.03 13.04
CA ASP A 573 7.74 -37.30 13.22
C ASP A 573 6.86 -36.05 12.98
N LEU A 574 7.37 -34.86 13.31
CA LEU A 574 6.68 -33.59 13.05
C LEU A 574 6.66 -33.27 11.55
N ILE A 575 7.80 -33.39 10.87
CA ILE A 575 7.91 -33.17 9.42
C ILE A 575 7.02 -34.16 8.69
N GLU A 576 7.05 -35.45 9.04
CA GLU A 576 6.20 -36.46 8.42
C GLU A 576 4.71 -36.10 8.56
N ARG A 577 4.25 -35.71 9.75
CA ARG A 577 2.85 -35.28 9.96
C ARG A 577 2.46 -34.04 9.15
N LEU A 578 3.35 -33.06 9.04
CA LEU A 578 3.12 -31.86 8.22
C LEU A 578 3.00 -32.24 6.73
N LEU A 579 3.83 -33.17 6.26
CA LEU A 579 3.80 -33.68 4.88
C LEU A 579 2.61 -34.62 4.62
N GLU A 580 2.13 -35.36 5.61
CA GLU A 580 0.96 -36.25 5.49
C GLU A 580 -0.36 -35.50 5.24
N GLY A 581 -0.40 -34.18 5.52
CA GLY A 581 -1.49 -33.28 5.10
C GLY A 581 -1.84 -33.40 3.61
N LYS A 582 -0.88 -33.85 2.78
CA LYS A 582 -1.03 -34.18 1.36
C LYS A 582 -2.13 -35.21 1.06
N LYS A 583 -2.41 -36.14 1.97
CA LYS A 583 -3.41 -37.22 1.77
C LYS A 583 -4.86 -36.79 2.06
N ASN A 584 -5.09 -35.60 2.62
CA ASN A 584 -6.40 -35.12 3.05
C ASN A 584 -7.14 -34.23 2.02
N LYS A 585 -6.98 -34.48 0.71
CA LYS A 585 -7.79 -33.82 -0.32
C LYS A 585 -9.28 -34.19 -0.15
N GLY A 586 -10.01 -33.38 0.63
CA GLY A 586 -11.47 -33.42 0.77
C GLY A 586 -12.05 -33.69 2.16
N SER A 587 -11.25 -33.89 3.22
CA SER A 587 -11.78 -34.34 4.54
C SER A 587 -11.89 -33.25 5.62
N GLY A 588 -11.35 -32.05 5.42
CA GLY A 588 -11.37 -30.97 6.43
C GLY A 588 -10.62 -31.29 7.74
N LYS A 589 -9.86 -32.38 7.78
CA LYS A 589 -9.10 -32.82 8.96
C LYS A 589 -7.84 -31.97 9.13
N LYS A 590 -7.77 -31.18 10.20
CA LYS A 590 -6.63 -30.30 10.52
C LYS A 590 -5.41 -31.13 10.93
N ILE A 591 -4.21 -30.70 10.52
CA ILE A 591 -2.95 -31.27 11.00
C ILE A 591 -2.85 -30.94 12.49
N GLN A 592 -2.67 -31.97 13.32
CA GLN A 592 -2.66 -31.81 14.77
C GLN A 592 -1.23 -31.57 15.24
N LEU A 593 -0.96 -30.32 15.57
CA LEU A 593 0.27 -29.84 16.20
C LEU A 593 -0.06 -29.50 17.65
N SER A 594 0.84 -29.81 18.58
CA SER A 594 0.74 -29.37 19.97
C SER A 594 1.53 -28.07 20.19
N GLU A 595 1.10 -27.28 21.17
CA GLU A 595 1.79 -26.03 21.52
C GLU A 595 3.23 -26.27 21.99
N ALA A 596 3.50 -27.42 22.62
CA ALA A 596 4.85 -27.79 23.05
C ALA A 596 5.78 -28.08 21.86
N GLU A 597 5.29 -28.77 20.83
CA GLU A 597 6.07 -29.03 19.62
C GLU A 597 6.41 -27.72 18.89
N ILE A 598 5.42 -26.84 18.73
CA ILE A 598 5.62 -25.55 18.06
C ILE A 598 6.61 -24.67 18.84
N ARG A 599 6.48 -24.64 20.17
CA ARG A 599 7.43 -23.95 21.06
C ARG A 599 8.85 -24.47 20.87
N ASN A 600 9.04 -25.79 20.90
CA ASN A 600 10.36 -26.39 20.73
C ASN A 600 10.96 -26.07 19.36
N VAL A 601 10.15 -26.06 18.29
CA VAL A 601 10.58 -25.64 16.96
C VAL A 601 11.02 -24.17 16.96
N CYS A 602 10.24 -23.26 17.56
CA CYS A 602 10.60 -21.83 17.62
C CYS A 602 11.90 -21.61 18.39
N VAL A 603 12.04 -22.23 19.57
CA VAL A 603 13.24 -22.10 20.43
C VAL A 603 14.47 -22.67 19.72
N THR A 604 14.36 -23.86 19.13
CA THR A 604 15.49 -24.49 18.45
C THR A 604 15.88 -23.73 17.18
N ALA A 605 14.91 -23.27 16.38
CA ALA A 605 15.19 -22.49 15.19
C ALA A 605 15.81 -21.12 15.52
N LYS A 606 15.34 -20.46 16.58
CA LYS A 606 15.94 -19.23 17.12
C LYS A 606 17.44 -19.40 17.38
N GLU A 607 17.83 -20.48 18.07
CA GLU A 607 19.25 -20.78 18.31
C GLU A 607 20.04 -20.99 17.02
N VAL A 608 19.46 -21.70 16.04
CA VAL A 608 20.10 -21.90 14.72
C VAL A 608 20.32 -20.56 14.01
N PHE A 609 19.32 -19.67 14.02
CA PHE A 609 19.43 -18.37 13.37
C PHE A 609 20.47 -17.46 14.04
N LEU A 610 20.56 -17.46 15.36
CA LEU A 610 21.55 -16.66 16.11
C LEU A 610 22.99 -17.18 15.92
N ARG A 611 23.17 -18.48 15.67
CA ARG A 611 24.48 -19.06 15.34
C ARG A 611 24.95 -18.74 13.92
N GLN A 612 24.03 -18.45 13.01
CA GLN A 612 24.33 -18.04 11.64
C GLN A 612 24.40 -16.51 11.54
N PRO A 613 25.15 -15.95 10.56
CA PRO A 613 25.23 -14.50 10.41
C PRO A 613 23.88 -13.89 9.99
N VAL A 614 23.67 -12.61 10.34
CA VAL A 614 22.48 -11.83 9.94
C VAL A 614 22.45 -11.55 8.44
N PHE A 615 23.64 -11.51 7.84
CA PHE A 615 23.88 -11.47 6.40
C PHE A 615 24.49 -12.80 5.99
N LEU A 616 23.71 -13.65 5.33
CA LEU A 616 24.13 -15.01 4.97
C LEU A 616 25.06 -14.98 3.75
N GLU A 617 26.07 -15.84 3.75
CA GLU A 617 26.94 -16.08 2.59
C GLU A 617 26.73 -17.53 2.15
N LEU A 618 26.22 -17.72 0.94
CA LEU A 618 25.70 -18.99 0.44
C LEU A 618 26.39 -19.38 -0.88
N GLU A 619 26.46 -20.68 -1.15
CA GLU A 619 27.01 -21.22 -2.40
C GLU A 619 25.91 -21.86 -3.25
N ALA A 620 25.97 -21.69 -4.58
CA ALA A 620 25.10 -22.41 -5.50
C ALA A 620 25.45 -23.91 -5.57
N PRO A 621 24.49 -24.81 -5.89
CA PRO A 621 23.12 -24.55 -6.31
C PRO A 621 22.16 -24.30 -5.13
N VAL A 622 21.27 -23.31 -5.28
CA VAL A 622 20.20 -22.99 -4.32
C VAL A 622 18.94 -22.53 -5.05
N ASN A 623 17.78 -23.04 -4.64
CA ASN A 623 16.48 -22.59 -5.13
C ASN A 623 16.02 -21.38 -4.30
N VAL A 624 15.79 -20.23 -4.94
CA VAL A 624 15.30 -19.02 -4.26
C VAL A 624 13.79 -18.93 -4.40
N CYS A 625 13.08 -18.64 -3.30
CA CYS A 625 11.62 -18.61 -3.23
C CYS A 625 11.13 -17.32 -2.57
N GLY A 626 10.15 -16.65 -3.18
CA GLY A 626 9.49 -15.46 -2.63
C GLY A 626 8.35 -15.81 -1.65
N ASP A 627 7.39 -14.88 -1.54
CA ASP A 627 6.28 -14.90 -0.58
C ASP A 627 5.45 -16.20 -0.62
N ILE A 628 5.05 -16.68 0.56
CA ILE A 628 4.19 -17.87 0.70
C ILE A 628 2.85 -17.54 1.35
N HIS A 629 2.82 -16.57 2.29
CA HIS A 629 1.61 -16.05 2.94
C HIS A 629 0.62 -17.13 3.37
N GLY A 630 1.08 -18.13 4.14
CA GLY A 630 0.22 -19.18 4.68
C GLY A 630 -0.49 -20.06 3.63
N GLN A 631 -0.05 -20.05 2.37
CA GLN A 631 -0.54 -20.94 1.30
C GLN A 631 0.13 -22.32 1.39
N PHE A 632 -0.08 -23.02 2.51
CA PHE A 632 0.61 -24.27 2.82
C PHE A 632 0.51 -25.35 1.72
N SER A 633 -0.63 -25.45 1.05
CA SER A 633 -0.81 -26.42 -0.04
C SER A 633 0.07 -26.11 -1.25
N ASP A 634 0.32 -24.83 -1.52
CA ASP A 634 1.16 -24.40 -2.63
C ASP A 634 2.65 -24.51 -2.27
N LEU A 635 3.02 -24.28 -1.00
CA LEU A 635 4.36 -24.60 -0.48
C LEU A 635 4.71 -26.09 -0.68
N LEU A 636 3.77 -27.00 -0.39
CA LEU A 636 3.99 -28.42 -0.64
C LEU A 636 4.18 -28.72 -2.13
N ARG A 637 3.44 -28.06 -3.02
CA ARG A 637 3.64 -28.19 -4.47
C ARG A 637 5.00 -27.64 -4.90
N LEU A 638 5.44 -26.51 -4.33
CA LEU A 638 6.74 -25.94 -4.62
C LEU A 638 7.86 -26.95 -4.33
N PHE A 639 7.81 -27.66 -3.20
CA PHE A 639 8.76 -28.74 -2.92
C PHE A 639 8.60 -29.98 -3.82
N GLU A 640 7.38 -30.27 -4.29
CA GLU A 640 7.18 -31.34 -5.29
C GLU A 640 7.85 -31.02 -6.63
N TYR A 641 7.84 -29.75 -7.04
CA TYR A 641 8.46 -29.30 -8.29
C TYR A 641 9.97 -29.08 -8.15
N GLY A 642 10.41 -28.43 -7.07
CA GLY A 642 11.82 -28.07 -6.85
C GLY A 642 12.67 -29.15 -6.15
N GLY A 643 12.05 -30.21 -5.65
CA GLY A 643 12.70 -31.27 -4.85
C GLY A 643 12.59 -31.01 -3.35
N PHE A 644 12.28 -32.04 -2.56
CA PHE A 644 12.14 -31.88 -1.11
C PHE A 644 13.52 -31.76 -0.44
N PRO A 645 13.71 -30.91 0.59
CA PRO A 645 14.94 -30.89 1.36
C PRO A 645 15.29 -32.28 1.94
N PRO A 646 16.55 -32.75 1.84
CA PRO A 646 17.75 -32.02 1.41
C PRO A 646 18.15 -32.28 -0.06
N GLN A 647 17.23 -32.75 -0.91
CA GLN A 647 17.52 -33.03 -2.33
C GLN A 647 17.92 -31.77 -3.09
N SER A 648 17.38 -30.62 -2.68
CA SER A 648 17.69 -29.29 -3.18
C SER A 648 17.91 -28.34 -2.00
N ASN A 649 18.86 -27.42 -2.16
CA ASN A 649 19.06 -26.32 -1.21
C ASN A 649 18.01 -25.24 -1.46
N TYR A 650 17.59 -24.53 -0.40
CA TYR A 650 16.58 -23.48 -0.50
C TYR A 650 16.98 -22.21 0.23
N LEU A 651 16.67 -21.07 -0.38
CA LEU A 651 16.65 -19.76 0.25
C LEU A 651 15.24 -19.17 0.08
N PHE A 652 14.52 -18.94 1.16
CA PHE A 652 13.26 -18.19 1.11
C PHE A 652 13.50 -16.73 1.50
N LEU A 653 12.81 -15.82 0.81
CA LEU A 653 13.03 -14.38 0.91
C LEU A 653 12.17 -13.69 1.98
N GLY A 654 11.19 -14.37 2.58
CA GLY A 654 10.33 -13.82 3.62
C GLY A 654 8.84 -14.05 3.36
N ASP A 655 7.99 -13.43 4.17
CA ASP A 655 6.53 -13.42 4.07
C ASP A 655 5.91 -14.82 4.07
N TYR A 656 6.18 -15.54 5.16
CA TYR A 656 5.71 -16.89 5.40
C TYR A 656 4.27 -16.93 5.92
N VAL A 657 3.92 -15.92 6.73
CA VAL A 657 2.66 -15.85 7.48
C VAL A 657 1.74 -14.76 6.93
N ASP A 658 0.55 -14.63 7.54
CA ASP A 658 -0.53 -13.70 7.16
C ASP A 658 -1.21 -13.99 5.80
N ARG A 659 -2.36 -13.34 5.60
CA ARG A 659 -3.23 -13.37 4.40
C ARG A 659 -3.85 -14.73 4.05
N GLY A 660 -3.06 -15.81 4.06
CA GLY A 660 -3.51 -17.18 3.84
C GLY A 660 -4.14 -17.83 5.07
N LYS A 661 -4.55 -19.09 4.88
CA LYS A 661 -5.39 -19.82 5.86
C LYS A 661 -4.62 -20.76 6.78
N GLN A 662 -3.35 -21.04 6.49
CA GLN A 662 -2.55 -22.07 7.14
C GLN A 662 -1.12 -21.58 7.42
N SER A 663 -1.01 -20.42 8.07
CA SER A 663 0.29 -19.81 8.37
C SER A 663 1.08 -20.65 9.37
N ILE A 664 0.42 -21.22 10.39
CA ILE A 664 1.09 -22.04 11.41
C ILE A 664 1.75 -23.27 10.78
N GLU A 665 1.04 -24.01 9.92
CA GLU A 665 1.61 -25.16 9.23
C GLU A 665 2.77 -24.77 8.32
N THR A 666 2.62 -23.66 7.59
CA THR A 666 3.65 -23.11 6.69
C THR A 666 4.94 -22.83 7.46
N ILE A 667 4.88 -21.98 8.49
CA ILE A 667 6.07 -21.62 9.23
C ILE A 667 6.65 -22.78 10.04
N CYS A 668 5.82 -23.66 10.61
CA CYS A 668 6.32 -24.83 11.34
C CYS A 668 7.11 -25.77 10.44
N LEU A 669 6.67 -25.99 9.19
CA LEU A 669 7.41 -26.82 8.25
C LEU A 669 8.74 -26.18 7.85
N LEU A 670 8.74 -24.88 7.54
CA LEU A 670 9.95 -24.14 7.17
C LEU A 670 10.97 -24.13 8.31
N LEU A 671 10.57 -23.83 9.54
CA LEU A 671 11.44 -23.88 10.72
C LEU A 671 11.94 -25.30 11.01
N SER A 672 11.10 -26.32 10.82
CA SER A 672 11.53 -27.71 11.00
C SER A 672 12.61 -28.11 9.99
N TYR A 673 12.48 -27.69 8.73
CA TYR A 673 13.55 -27.89 7.74
C TYR A 673 14.79 -27.07 8.05
N LYS A 674 14.65 -25.85 8.58
CA LYS A 674 15.79 -25.06 9.03
C LYS A 674 16.59 -25.76 10.13
N ILE A 675 15.89 -26.35 11.11
CA ILE A 675 16.54 -27.11 12.19
C ILE A 675 17.21 -28.37 11.64
N LYS A 676 16.53 -29.09 10.75
CA LYS A 676 17.01 -30.38 10.22
C LYS A 676 18.18 -30.23 9.25
N TYR A 677 18.17 -29.18 8.44
CA TYR A 677 19.15 -28.94 7.38
C TYR A 677 19.69 -27.50 7.45
N PRO A 678 20.36 -27.12 8.55
CA PRO A 678 20.73 -25.72 8.82
C PRO A 678 21.66 -25.12 7.76
N ASP A 679 22.44 -25.96 7.07
CA ASP A 679 23.42 -25.56 6.05
C ASP A 679 22.91 -25.74 4.61
N ASN A 680 21.66 -26.18 4.43
CA ASN A 680 21.04 -26.40 3.11
C ASN A 680 19.68 -25.69 2.96
N PHE A 681 19.12 -25.19 4.05
CA PHE A 681 17.81 -24.56 4.09
C PHE A 681 17.88 -23.22 4.83
N PHE A 682 17.56 -22.13 4.15
CA PHE A 682 17.76 -20.76 4.61
C PHE A 682 16.47 -19.96 4.51
N LEU A 683 16.23 -19.12 5.51
CA LEU A 683 15.03 -18.31 5.65
C LEU A 683 15.46 -16.88 5.97
N LEU A 684 15.11 -15.94 5.10
CA LEU A 684 15.26 -14.50 5.36
C LEU A 684 14.02 -13.94 6.05
N ARG A 685 14.13 -12.73 6.56
CA ARG A 685 13.02 -12.02 7.19
C ARG A 685 12.24 -11.20 6.17
N GLY A 686 10.93 -11.43 6.08
CA GLY A 686 10.01 -10.56 5.37
C GLY A 686 9.38 -9.50 6.27
N ASN A 687 8.64 -8.57 5.67
CA ASN A 687 7.96 -7.51 6.43
C ASN A 687 6.77 -8.04 7.24
N HIS A 688 6.25 -9.24 6.91
CA HIS A 688 5.22 -9.92 7.71
C HIS A 688 5.81 -10.73 8.89
N GLU A 689 7.12 -10.92 8.96
CA GLU A 689 7.80 -11.50 10.13
C GLU A 689 8.14 -10.42 11.19
N CYS A 690 7.22 -9.49 11.42
CA CYS A 690 7.28 -8.52 12.53
C CYS A 690 5.94 -8.43 13.25
N ALA A 691 5.99 -8.09 14.55
CA ALA A 691 4.82 -8.11 15.41
C ALA A 691 3.75 -7.11 14.95
N SER A 692 4.14 -5.91 14.52
CA SER A 692 3.20 -4.84 14.13
C SER A 692 2.32 -5.24 12.94
N ILE A 693 2.88 -5.94 11.95
CA ILE A 693 2.18 -6.37 10.75
C ILE A 693 1.37 -7.65 10.98
N ASN A 694 1.99 -8.70 11.52
CA ASN A 694 1.29 -9.98 11.68
C ASN A 694 0.28 -10.00 12.84
N ARG A 695 0.22 -8.91 13.61
CA ARG A 695 -0.86 -8.61 14.56
C ARG A 695 -2.20 -8.35 13.88
N ILE A 696 -2.19 -7.78 12.67
CA ILE A 696 -3.37 -7.26 11.97
C ILE A 696 -3.71 -8.04 10.69
N TYR A 697 -2.74 -8.69 10.03
CA TYR A 697 -2.95 -9.35 8.73
C TYR A 697 -3.23 -10.87 8.80
N GLY A 698 -3.34 -11.45 10.01
CA GLY A 698 -4.01 -12.73 10.24
C GLY A 698 -3.28 -13.72 11.16
N PHE A 699 -1.96 -13.65 11.29
CA PHE A 699 -1.17 -14.66 12.02
C PHE A 699 -1.43 -14.64 13.52
N TYR A 700 -1.51 -13.46 14.14
CA TYR A 700 -1.91 -13.33 15.54
C TYR A 700 -3.26 -13.98 15.80
N ASP A 701 -4.25 -13.69 14.94
CA ASP A 701 -5.60 -14.21 15.08
C ASP A 701 -5.61 -15.73 14.86
N GLU A 702 -4.78 -16.25 13.96
CA GLU A 702 -4.60 -17.68 13.75
C GLU A 702 -4.01 -18.36 15.00
N CYS A 703 -2.94 -17.82 15.58
CA CYS A 703 -2.30 -18.31 16.80
C CYS A 703 -3.26 -18.25 17.99
N LYS A 704 -3.89 -17.10 18.23
CA LYS A 704 -4.85 -16.91 19.32
C LYS A 704 -6.05 -17.85 19.20
N ARG A 705 -6.55 -18.10 17.99
CA ARG A 705 -7.72 -18.96 17.76
C ARG A 705 -7.39 -20.45 17.93
N ARG A 706 -6.18 -20.88 17.55
CA ARG A 706 -5.81 -22.31 17.51
C ARG A 706 -5.04 -22.77 18.75
N PHE A 707 -4.32 -21.85 19.38
CA PHE A 707 -3.43 -22.11 20.50
C PHE A 707 -3.55 -20.97 21.52
N SER A 708 -2.52 -20.12 21.63
CA SER A 708 -2.43 -19.07 22.63
C SER A 708 -1.75 -17.82 22.06
N VAL A 709 -1.96 -16.68 22.73
CA VAL A 709 -1.20 -15.45 22.44
C VAL A 709 0.27 -15.61 22.81
N ARG A 710 0.59 -16.45 23.81
CA ARG A 710 1.97 -16.80 24.17
C ARG A 710 2.70 -17.46 23.01
N LEU A 711 2.02 -18.31 22.24
CA LEU A 711 2.60 -18.93 21.06
C LEU A 711 2.95 -17.93 19.96
N TRP A 712 2.11 -16.91 19.75
CA TRP A 712 2.40 -15.83 18.79
C TRP A 712 3.64 -15.02 19.20
N LYS A 713 3.83 -14.76 20.49
CA LYS A 713 5.06 -14.12 20.98
C LYS A 713 6.30 -14.98 20.75
N LEU A 714 6.22 -16.29 21.00
CA LEU A 714 7.33 -17.20 20.70
C LEU A 714 7.72 -17.20 19.22
N PHE A 715 6.74 -17.09 18.32
CA PHE A 715 7.03 -16.88 16.91
C PHE A 715 7.68 -15.52 16.65
N THR A 716 7.22 -14.46 17.32
CA THR A 716 7.82 -13.12 17.24
C THR A 716 9.29 -13.14 17.69
N ASP A 717 9.61 -13.78 18.82
CA ASP A 717 10.98 -13.94 19.32
C ASP A 717 11.87 -14.69 18.32
N CYS A 718 11.30 -15.70 17.66
CA CYS A 718 11.98 -16.44 16.60
C CYS A 718 12.18 -15.58 15.35
N PHE A 719 11.18 -14.80 14.93
CA PHE A 719 11.23 -13.92 13.77
C PHE A 719 12.21 -12.76 13.95
N ASN A 720 12.29 -12.20 15.15
CA ASN A 720 13.27 -11.17 15.51
C ASN A 720 14.72 -11.64 15.32
N CYS A 721 14.95 -12.95 15.26
CA CYS A 721 16.26 -13.55 15.04
C CYS A 721 16.53 -13.93 13.58
N LEU A 722 15.60 -13.73 12.63
CA LEU A 722 15.83 -14.10 11.24
C LEU A 722 16.96 -13.26 10.59
N PRO A 723 17.83 -13.87 9.77
CA PRO A 723 18.70 -13.14 8.87
C PRO A 723 17.89 -12.25 7.91
N VAL A 724 18.46 -11.13 7.49
CA VAL A 724 17.70 -10.09 6.74
C VAL A 724 18.12 -9.99 5.28
N ALA A 725 19.31 -10.50 4.95
CA ALA A 725 19.81 -10.58 3.59
C ALA A 725 20.72 -11.80 3.41
N ALA A 726 20.94 -12.20 2.16
CA ALA A 726 21.92 -13.20 1.77
C ALA A 726 22.74 -12.75 0.57
N LEU A 727 23.91 -13.33 0.40
CA LEU A 727 24.79 -13.17 -0.74
C LEU A 727 25.12 -14.55 -1.28
N ILE A 728 24.72 -14.85 -2.52
CA ILE A 728 24.99 -16.13 -3.18
C ILE A 728 26.19 -15.96 -4.11
N ASP A 729 27.20 -16.82 -3.94
CA ASP A 729 28.45 -16.86 -4.73
C ASP A 729 29.15 -15.49 -4.85
N ASP A 730 29.06 -14.65 -3.81
CA ASP A 730 29.55 -13.26 -3.81
C ASP A 730 28.97 -12.36 -4.91
N LYS A 731 27.89 -12.79 -5.58
CA LYS A 731 27.35 -12.11 -6.77
C LYS A 731 25.87 -11.76 -6.71
N ILE A 732 25.04 -12.56 -6.04
CA ILE A 732 23.59 -12.32 -5.99
C ILE A 732 23.20 -11.86 -4.60
N PHE A 733 22.79 -10.60 -4.47
CA PHE A 733 22.31 -10.03 -3.21
C PHE A 733 20.80 -10.26 -3.07
N CYS A 734 20.41 -10.98 -2.04
CA CYS A 734 19.05 -11.39 -1.75
C CYS A 734 18.49 -10.68 -0.52
N MET A 735 17.27 -10.18 -0.61
CA MET A 735 16.53 -9.57 0.51
C MET A 735 15.02 -9.62 0.25
N HIS A 736 14.19 -9.30 1.24
CA HIS A 736 12.74 -9.30 1.04
C HIS A 736 12.28 -8.12 0.19
N GLY A 737 12.46 -6.91 0.71
CA GLY A 737 12.05 -5.63 0.11
C GLY A 737 13.03 -5.17 -0.95
N GLY A 738 13.94 -4.26 -0.60
CA GLY A 738 14.81 -3.62 -1.58
C GLY A 738 15.94 -2.78 -0.97
N LEU A 739 16.53 -1.91 -1.78
CA LEU A 739 17.68 -1.10 -1.38
C LEU A 739 17.33 -0.02 -0.35
N SER A 740 18.34 0.42 0.41
CA SER A 740 18.21 1.54 1.36
C SER A 740 19.15 2.70 1.00
N PRO A 741 18.73 3.98 1.14
CA PRO A 741 19.63 5.13 1.02
C PRO A 741 20.75 5.11 2.06
N GLU A 742 20.52 4.43 3.19
CA GLU A 742 21.50 4.28 4.27
C GLU A 742 22.51 3.15 4.01
N LEU A 743 22.24 2.25 3.05
CA LEU A 743 23.12 1.12 2.73
C LEU A 743 24.25 1.56 1.81
N GLN A 744 25.38 1.94 2.43
CA GLN A 744 26.59 2.36 1.73
C GLN A 744 27.64 1.24 1.64
N HIS A 745 27.66 0.33 2.61
CA HIS A 745 28.56 -0.82 2.69
C HIS A 745 27.80 -2.05 3.20
N LEU A 746 28.01 -3.22 2.60
CA LEU A 746 27.38 -4.48 3.03
C LEU A 746 27.68 -4.83 4.49
N ASP A 747 28.82 -4.36 5.04
CA ASP A 747 29.16 -4.50 6.46
C ASP A 747 28.16 -3.84 7.40
N GLN A 748 27.39 -2.84 6.94
CA GLN A 748 26.32 -2.25 7.76
C GLN A 748 25.21 -3.27 8.05
N ILE A 749 24.97 -4.23 7.15
CA ILE A 749 24.02 -5.33 7.38
C ILE A 749 24.56 -6.28 8.44
N ARG A 750 25.88 -6.59 8.39
CA ARG A 750 26.56 -7.45 9.38
C ARG A 750 26.51 -6.87 10.80
N GLN A 751 26.33 -5.55 10.93
CA GLN A 751 26.22 -4.83 12.20
C GLN A 751 24.80 -4.81 12.77
N ILE A 752 23.81 -5.36 12.06
CA ILE A 752 22.45 -5.49 12.58
C ILE A 752 22.44 -6.59 13.66
N GLU A 753 22.36 -6.16 14.92
CA GLU A 753 22.26 -7.05 16.07
C GLU A 753 20.88 -7.73 16.09
N ARG A 754 20.85 -8.98 16.57
CA ARG A 754 19.63 -9.79 16.68
C ARG A 754 19.54 -10.43 18.07
N PRO A 755 18.32 -10.62 18.62
CA PRO A 755 17.03 -10.21 18.06
C PRO A 755 16.81 -8.69 17.98
N VAL A 756 16.02 -8.28 17.00
CA VAL A 756 15.63 -6.87 16.80
C VAL A 756 14.23 -6.82 16.19
N ASP A 757 13.39 -5.86 16.57
CA ASP A 757 12.12 -5.62 15.87
C ASP A 757 12.34 -4.77 14.61
N VAL A 758 11.39 -4.76 13.68
CA VAL A 758 11.51 -3.94 12.45
C VAL A 758 11.12 -2.49 12.79
N PRO A 759 12.04 -1.52 12.67
CA PRO A 759 11.73 -0.11 12.94
C PRO A 759 10.81 0.48 11.87
N ASP A 760 10.19 1.61 12.17
CA ASP A 760 9.30 2.32 11.22
C ASP A 760 10.06 3.03 10.07
N GLN A 761 11.40 3.15 10.18
CA GLN A 761 12.29 3.76 9.18
C GLN A 761 13.75 3.27 9.35
N GLY A 762 14.59 3.52 8.34
CA GLY A 762 16.04 3.24 8.36
C GLY A 762 16.42 1.90 7.71
N LEU A 763 17.71 1.56 7.72
CA LEU A 763 18.27 0.42 6.96
C LEU A 763 17.47 -0.90 7.08
N LEU A 764 17.13 -1.33 8.30
CA LEU A 764 16.39 -2.58 8.50
C LEU A 764 14.95 -2.49 7.96
N CYS A 765 14.30 -1.33 8.10
CA CYS A 765 12.98 -1.10 7.49
C CYS A 765 13.07 -1.24 5.96
N ASP A 766 14.05 -0.56 5.36
CA ASP A 766 14.16 -0.47 3.90
C ASP A 766 14.48 -1.81 3.22
N LEU A 767 15.35 -2.63 3.82
CA LEU A 767 15.64 -4.00 3.36
C LEU A 767 14.39 -4.89 3.29
N LEU A 768 13.36 -4.57 4.08
CA LEU A 768 12.12 -5.34 4.17
C LEU A 768 10.95 -4.68 3.42
N TRP A 769 10.97 -3.37 3.19
CA TRP A 769 9.78 -2.61 2.72
C TRP A 769 9.95 -1.82 1.43
N SER A 770 11.17 -1.50 1.01
CA SER A 770 11.35 -0.69 -0.20
C SER A 770 10.99 -1.47 -1.46
N ASP A 771 10.53 -0.73 -2.48
CA ASP A 771 10.14 -1.30 -3.77
C ASP A 771 10.97 -0.65 -4.90
N PRO A 772 11.36 -1.40 -5.94
CA PRO A 772 11.87 -0.78 -7.15
C PRO A 772 10.74 -0.03 -7.86
N ASP A 773 11.03 1.17 -8.36
CA ASP A 773 10.12 1.93 -9.21
C ASP A 773 10.87 2.43 -10.44
N ARG A 774 10.37 2.04 -11.61
CA ARG A 774 11.01 2.27 -12.91
C ARG A 774 10.76 3.66 -13.47
N GLU A 775 9.77 4.36 -12.93
CA GLU A 775 9.39 5.70 -13.41
C GLU A 775 10.15 6.81 -12.67
N ILE A 776 10.95 6.46 -11.64
CA ILE A 776 11.73 7.40 -10.87
C ILE A 776 13.24 7.22 -11.10
N ARG A 777 13.97 8.31 -10.86
CA ARG A 777 15.43 8.30 -10.78
C ARG A 777 15.84 8.67 -9.35
N GLY A 778 16.72 7.88 -8.76
CA GLY A 778 17.14 8.05 -7.37
C GLY A 778 16.16 7.40 -6.39
N TRP A 779 15.83 8.13 -5.33
CA TRP A 779 14.91 7.69 -4.27
C TRP A 779 13.60 8.44 -4.37
N GLY A 780 12.47 7.75 -4.23
CA GLY A 780 11.12 8.31 -4.26
C GLY A 780 10.30 7.95 -3.03
N GLU A 781 9.12 8.55 -2.93
CA GLU A 781 8.12 8.17 -1.92
C GLU A 781 7.51 6.81 -2.27
N ASN A 782 7.19 6.01 -1.24
CA ASN A 782 6.56 4.72 -1.42
C ASN A 782 5.06 4.81 -1.11
N ASP A 783 4.22 4.39 -2.06
CA ASP A 783 2.75 4.36 -1.96
C ASP A 783 2.22 3.53 -0.78
N ARG A 784 3.06 2.66 -0.20
CA ARG A 784 2.75 1.90 1.02
C ARG A 784 2.75 2.76 2.29
N GLY A 785 3.24 4.00 2.22
CA GLY A 785 3.36 4.91 3.36
C GLY A 785 4.48 4.56 4.34
N VAL A 786 5.42 3.70 3.93
CA VAL A 786 6.59 3.25 4.69
C VAL A 786 7.75 2.99 3.73
N SER A 787 8.98 3.31 4.15
CA SER A 787 10.20 3.19 3.34
C SER A 787 10.18 4.03 2.04
N TYR A 788 10.99 3.66 1.05
CA TYR A 788 11.25 4.40 -0.18
C TYR A 788 10.96 3.53 -1.41
N THR A 789 10.78 4.20 -2.54
CA THR A 789 10.98 3.60 -3.86
C THR A 789 12.39 3.91 -4.37
N PHE A 790 12.97 3.03 -5.18
CA PHE A 790 14.29 3.26 -5.79
C PHE A 790 14.31 2.96 -7.28
N GLY A 791 14.97 3.86 -8.04
CA GLY A 791 15.14 3.74 -9.47
C GLY A 791 16.21 2.72 -9.88
N ALA A 792 16.18 2.33 -11.17
CA ALA A 792 17.19 1.45 -11.76
C ALA A 792 18.62 2.02 -11.62
N ASP A 793 18.77 3.35 -11.61
CA ASP A 793 20.07 3.99 -11.38
C ASP A 793 20.66 3.65 -10.01
N LYS A 794 19.83 3.45 -8.99
CA LYS A 794 20.28 3.04 -7.65
C LYS A 794 20.65 1.56 -7.60
N VAL A 795 19.96 0.71 -8.35
CA VAL A 795 20.35 -0.70 -8.53
C VAL A 795 21.73 -0.79 -9.18
N SER A 796 21.92 -0.13 -10.33
CA SER A 796 23.18 -0.17 -11.09
C SER A 796 24.34 0.54 -10.37
N GLU A 797 24.07 1.54 -9.54
CA GLU A 797 25.05 2.15 -8.65
C GLU A 797 25.49 1.15 -7.58
N PHE A 798 24.53 0.49 -6.92
CA PHE A 798 24.76 -0.46 -5.84
C PHE A 798 25.52 -1.70 -6.31
N LEU A 799 25.06 -2.35 -7.39
CA LEU A 799 25.69 -3.55 -7.95
C LEU A 799 27.16 -3.30 -8.29
N ARG A 800 27.44 -2.21 -9.00
CA ARG A 800 28.81 -1.81 -9.38
C ARG A 800 29.69 -1.46 -8.18
N LYS A 801 29.14 -0.78 -7.18
CA LYS A 801 29.87 -0.38 -5.97
C LYS A 801 30.32 -1.59 -5.17
N HIS A 802 29.55 -2.67 -5.19
CA HIS A 802 29.78 -3.87 -4.38
C HIS A 802 30.27 -5.09 -5.18
N ASP A 803 30.54 -4.95 -6.48
CA ASP A 803 30.95 -6.03 -7.40
C ASP A 803 29.94 -7.21 -7.43
N LEU A 804 28.65 -6.86 -7.48
CA LEU A 804 27.53 -7.80 -7.54
C LEU A 804 26.93 -7.85 -8.95
N ASP A 805 26.29 -8.96 -9.28
CA ASP A 805 25.70 -9.20 -10.60
C ASP A 805 24.16 -9.12 -10.58
N LEU A 806 23.51 -9.30 -9.43
CA LEU A 806 22.05 -9.36 -9.33
C LEU A 806 21.53 -8.98 -7.94
N ILE A 807 20.40 -8.28 -7.91
CA ILE A 807 19.51 -8.19 -6.74
C ILE A 807 18.33 -9.14 -6.92
N CYS A 808 18.10 -10.01 -5.95
CA CYS A 808 16.98 -10.95 -5.93
C CYS A 808 16.05 -10.65 -4.75
N ARG A 809 14.76 -10.40 -5.02
CA ARG A 809 13.81 -9.85 -4.03
C ARG A 809 12.37 -10.33 -4.23
N ALA A 810 11.47 -10.07 -3.25
CA ALA A 810 10.10 -10.63 -3.17
C ALA A 810 8.97 -9.58 -3.03
N HIS A 811 8.18 -9.47 -1.93
CA HIS A 811 7.25 -8.36 -1.51
C HIS A 811 6.15 -7.83 -2.47
N GLN A 812 6.28 -7.98 -3.79
CA GLN A 812 5.36 -7.49 -4.81
C GLN A 812 4.78 -8.68 -5.57
N VAL A 813 3.45 -8.67 -5.73
CA VAL A 813 2.78 -9.68 -6.56
C VAL A 813 3.09 -9.41 -8.02
N CYS A 814 3.86 -10.30 -8.63
CA CYS A 814 4.21 -10.24 -10.04
C CYS A 814 3.41 -11.27 -10.84
N MET A 815 2.94 -10.90 -12.04
CA MET A 815 2.33 -11.86 -12.96
C MET A 815 3.39 -12.85 -13.48
N PRO A 816 3.03 -14.09 -13.87
CA PRO A 816 3.97 -15.22 -14.04
C PRO A 816 5.18 -15.04 -15.00
N ASN A 817 5.30 -13.92 -15.72
CA ASN A 817 6.40 -13.61 -16.63
C ASN A 817 7.01 -12.20 -16.39
N GLN A 818 6.73 -11.55 -15.25
CA GLN A 818 7.32 -10.27 -14.87
C GLN A 818 8.66 -10.43 -14.10
N HIS A 819 9.34 -11.57 -14.25
CA HIS A 819 10.70 -11.72 -13.73
C HIS A 819 11.64 -10.80 -14.50
N PHE A 820 12.11 -9.73 -13.87
CA PHE A 820 13.25 -8.98 -14.37
C PHE A 820 14.48 -9.32 -13.52
N ILE A 821 15.42 -10.01 -14.15
CA ILE A 821 16.85 -9.85 -13.89
C ILE A 821 17.18 -8.49 -14.52
N GLU A 822 17.34 -7.45 -13.70
CA GLU A 822 17.95 -6.19 -14.13
C GLU A 822 19.47 -6.40 -14.02
N HIS A 823 20.17 -6.36 -15.16
CA HIS A 823 21.64 -6.33 -15.21
C HIS A 823 22.14 -4.90 -15.07
#